data_AF-A0A1W0A342-F1
#
_entry.id   AF-A0A1W0A342-F1
#
_cell.length_a   1.000
_cell.length_b   1.000
_cell.length_c   1.000
_cell.angle_alpha   90.00
_cell.angle_beta   90.00
_cell.angle_gamma   90.00
#
_symmetry.space_group_name_H-M   'P 1'
#
loop_
_entity.id
_entity.type
_entity.pdbx_description
1 polymer ?
#
loop_
_entity_poly.entity_id
_entity_poly.type
_entity_poly.pdbx_seq_one_letter_code
_entity_poly.pdbx_strand_id
1 'polypeptide(L)'
;MRLEVKLQGDRVRLVPYAAWHVNKYHEWMKDPWLLEMTASEPLSLEEEQQMQVTWREDPHKATFIVHAHAREDINEESEASMAGDVNLFFNDDEDPYNCEIDIMIAEASKRGAGLGKEAVLLMMAYAIKHMNVHRFYSKINETNQASLSLFRKLGYKECNYVKAFQEYEFEFTVDVDSKVELELRFNNAIVLPVTNICIRMAKTPKPEKAEAPEVDEAEEAKKELEKAEAIDDDDDDESEANEEDTGLTENQNRLLYLISLYTRPAILATDKEEWIRKPALLVLLYEAIVSKALDYDYAPASELVENKRKYINISQEGKSDIDFLREEELLNGLKLSSKSYQPVTCYQISEKGLELIAKLGRGDKSPVHEMAYAPGTRNLLRVKWDGDEYWLADSVSGYRRVSSVTETEAVSYVSSAYVPQCLRRGGRPTLSNAHRAHECGLSDTSIRDQLDEIITLNSVSLIVSEFIPFGANQVVQLNCNLGSTERVQGGFFTAVVDTESTGTQISVDPGLTSVNILDYSLTNHVNFEADIHFPEPPGIVQVETFGCSLTASGSCFYGMQVEAIMDRIKDNISLDHLSRLLVDVQRDSSKIVDSVLSAYQRSLLNLIFINEASNRDKINLIIANEITPHLTAEEYMDKGEYENELKQIIGDTRAAYDISEHDTLIFGAFGLLIAGPNSRHHEPLLCSFLEYESMNLFTQNFFARMFIVVDDMKTVREMLEIADRDPNRLHEIRNRLAVLSKEIILLEETLGFLRESLDEAEIPTEPPEQAGRSLYERLQLGTLSLQLMRRVKDLEKNMMGARHELDVLNEMSAICSEDKIFKQHEAIRFQTRSLCELQSINERSATTLQLIQVILSGNLAFDILDRLTGDWSLQGQAWALSFLNPLIFENAGLWFVLSLLFWAGVAGLLLYLLRSFTYRSQGVVSIRMTRQVPIDLKNLATFLRTKNISDESHTYDGNIRIAKVVWNEKFKKEWGGAVPTVQLEYDEQNAFMLQISISYRRRQANKQLAFNADELYTRLMQLSSESIGA
;
A
#
# COMPACT_ATOMS: atom_id res chain seq x y z
N MET A 1 8.00 -0.24 -0.08
CA MET A 1 9.14 -1.08 0.31
C MET A 1 9.19 -1.12 1.84
N ARG A 2 8.82 -2.23 2.50
CA ARG A 2 9.00 -2.36 3.97
C ARG A 2 10.35 -3.04 4.22
N LEU A 3 11.24 -2.37 4.95
CA LEU A 3 12.53 -2.93 5.38
C LEU A 3 12.30 -3.92 6.53
N GLU A 4 12.11 -5.20 6.23
CA GLU A 4 11.80 -6.24 7.23
C GLU A 4 12.96 -7.19 7.54
N VAL A 5 14.16 -6.87 7.03
CA VAL A 5 15.38 -7.65 7.24
C VAL A 5 16.40 -6.86 8.03
N LYS A 6 17.16 -7.52 8.91
CA LYS A 6 18.36 -7.02 9.55
C LYS A 6 19.57 -7.55 8.79
N LEU A 7 20.59 -6.72 8.59
CA LEU A 7 21.81 -7.12 7.88
C LEU A 7 22.96 -7.17 8.87
N GLN A 8 23.55 -8.34 9.07
CA GLN A 8 24.67 -8.51 9.96
C GLN A 8 25.97 -8.75 9.20
N GLY A 9 26.90 -7.81 9.38
CA GLY A 9 28.30 -7.94 8.97
C GLY A 9 29.20 -8.47 10.09
N ASP A 10 30.50 -8.35 9.87
CA ASP A 10 31.56 -8.71 10.80
C ASP A 10 31.61 -7.82 12.05
N ARG A 11 31.34 -6.51 11.92
CA ARG A 11 31.44 -5.52 13.02
C ARG A 11 30.20 -4.68 13.22
N VAL A 12 29.27 -4.68 12.27
CA VAL A 12 28.03 -3.91 12.35
C VAL A 12 26.82 -4.78 12.08
N ARG A 13 25.71 -4.46 12.74
CA ARG A 13 24.39 -4.97 12.41
C ARG A 13 23.50 -3.78 12.04
N LEU A 14 22.95 -3.80 10.83
CA LEU A 14 21.97 -2.81 10.37
C LEU A 14 20.58 -3.30 10.77
N VAL A 15 19.91 -2.52 11.62
CA VAL A 15 18.56 -2.82 12.12
C VAL A 15 17.59 -1.76 11.59
N PRO A 16 16.45 -2.13 10.97
CA PRO A 16 15.49 -1.15 10.48
C PRO A 16 15.06 -0.15 11.56
N TYR A 17 14.93 1.13 11.20
CA TYR A 17 14.60 2.17 12.17
C TYR A 17 13.20 1.96 12.78
N ALA A 18 13.17 1.66 14.08
CA ALA A 18 11.97 1.33 14.85
C ALA A 18 11.77 2.28 16.05
N ALA A 19 10.53 2.38 16.55
CA ALA A 19 10.12 3.32 17.60
C ALA A 19 10.97 3.28 18.89
N TRP A 20 11.51 2.12 19.27
CA TRP A 20 12.34 2.01 20.48
C TRP A 20 13.73 2.66 20.33
N HIS A 21 14.21 2.89 19.11
CA HIS A 21 15.46 3.61 18.87
C HIS A 21 15.33 5.12 19.10
N VAL A 22 14.11 5.66 19.03
CA VAL A 22 13.86 7.11 18.98
C VAL A 22 14.42 7.82 20.21
N ASN A 23 14.28 7.24 21.41
CA ASN A 23 14.78 7.89 22.63
C ASN A 23 16.30 8.13 22.58
N LYS A 24 17.08 7.13 22.15
CA LYS A 24 18.53 7.27 22.06
C LYS A 24 18.95 8.09 20.85
N TYR A 25 18.25 7.94 19.72
CA TYR A 25 18.47 8.77 18.53
C TYR A 25 18.27 10.26 18.86
N HIS A 26 17.22 10.59 19.61
CA HIS A 26 16.94 11.94 20.08
C HIS A 26 18.04 12.52 20.96
N GLU A 27 18.64 11.71 21.83
CA GLU A 27 19.79 12.15 22.62
C GLU A 27 21.02 12.48 21.76
N TRP A 28 21.24 11.75 20.65
CA TRP A 28 22.30 12.08 19.70
C TRP A 28 22.02 13.38 18.95
N MET A 29 20.77 13.60 18.53
CA MET A 29 20.36 14.79 17.78
C MET A 29 20.30 16.07 18.63
N LYS A 30 20.62 15.99 19.93
CA LYS A 30 20.85 17.18 20.79
C LYS A 30 22.28 17.71 20.70
N ASP A 31 23.25 16.95 20.18
CA ASP A 31 24.65 17.37 20.10
C ASP A 31 24.83 18.38 18.94
N PRO A 32 25.19 19.66 19.22
CA PRO A 32 25.38 20.67 18.19
C PRO A 32 26.45 20.30 17.15
N TRP A 33 27.46 19.52 17.55
CA TRP A 33 28.49 19.08 16.63
C TRP A 33 27.96 18.03 15.65
N LEU A 34 27.07 17.14 16.08
CA LEU A 34 26.43 16.16 15.19
C LEU A 34 25.50 16.87 14.21
N LEU A 35 24.64 17.77 14.70
CA LEU A 35 23.71 18.55 13.88
C LEU A 35 24.44 19.34 12.77
N GLU A 36 25.58 19.95 13.08
CA GLU A 36 26.40 20.66 12.08
C GLU A 36 26.99 19.69 11.05
N MET A 37 27.49 18.52 11.49
CA MET A 37 28.13 17.55 10.60
C MET A 37 27.15 16.76 9.72
N THR A 38 25.88 16.63 10.14
CA THR A 38 24.79 15.98 9.39
C THR A 38 23.85 16.98 8.72
N ALA A 39 24.15 18.28 8.81
CA ALA A 39 23.30 19.37 8.30
C ALA A 39 21.82 19.23 8.74
N SER A 40 21.59 18.73 9.94
CA SER A 40 20.25 18.44 10.47
C SER A 40 19.77 19.52 11.44
N GLU A 41 18.45 19.71 11.53
CA GLU A 41 17.83 20.61 12.52
C GLU A 41 17.41 19.82 13.77
N PRO A 42 17.48 20.42 14.97
CA PRO A 42 17.04 19.76 16.20
C PRO A 42 15.50 19.64 16.20
N LEU A 43 15.00 18.43 16.45
CA LEU A 43 13.57 18.13 16.55
C LEU A 43 13.17 17.88 18.00
N SER A 44 11.88 18.02 18.32
CA SER A 44 11.32 17.56 19.60
C SER A 44 11.19 16.02 19.62
N LEU A 45 11.06 15.41 20.80
CA LEU A 45 10.90 13.95 20.91
C LEU A 45 9.63 13.45 20.20
N GLU A 46 8.55 14.23 20.24
CA GLU A 46 7.29 13.90 19.54
C GLU A 46 7.45 14.00 18.02
N GLU A 47 8.17 15.03 17.53
CA GLU A 47 8.53 15.16 16.12
C GLU A 47 9.43 14.04 15.64
N GLU A 48 10.41 13.59 16.44
CA GLU A 48 11.26 12.45 16.08
C GLU A 48 10.49 11.13 16.02
N GLN A 49 9.49 10.94 16.90
CA GLN A 49 8.59 9.79 16.82
C GLN A 49 7.76 9.83 15.53
N GLN A 50 7.23 11.00 15.17
CA GLN A 50 6.48 11.17 13.93
C GLN A 50 7.37 10.96 12.70
N MET A 51 8.58 11.52 12.72
CA MET A 51 9.59 11.36 11.66
C MET A 51 10.03 9.91 11.51
N GLN A 52 10.20 9.17 12.62
CA GLN A 52 10.51 7.74 12.58
C GLN A 52 9.42 6.96 11.85
N VAL A 53 8.14 7.25 12.11
CA VAL A 53 7.02 6.60 11.41
C VAL A 53 7.06 6.95 9.92
N THR A 54 7.18 8.25 9.59
CA THR A 54 7.22 8.69 8.19
C THR A 54 8.41 8.10 7.43
N TRP A 55 9.61 8.06 8.02
CA TRP A 55 10.81 7.51 7.36
C TRP A 55 10.76 5.98 7.22
N ARG A 56 10.02 5.29 8.09
CA ARG A 56 9.81 3.85 8.00
C ARG A 56 8.77 3.47 6.96
N GLU A 57 7.77 4.32 6.74
CA GLU A 57 6.66 4.06 5.81
C GLU A 57 6.91 4.61 4.40
N ASP A 58 7.85 5.54 4.23
CA ASP A 58 8.19 6.16 2.95
C ASP A 58 8.84 5.14 1.97
N PRO A 59 8.21 4.82 0.82
CA PRO A 59 8.75 3.86 -0.14
C PRO A 59 10.00 4.36 -0.88
N HIS A 60 10.32 5.65 -0.80
CA HIS A 60 11.50 6.28 -1.40
C HIS A 60 12.64 6.47 -0.41
N LYS A 61 12.54 5.89 0.80
CA LYS A 61 13.57 5.96 1.83
C LYS A 61 13.86 4.59 2.41
N ALA A 62 15.14 4.35 2.72
CA ALA A 62 15.54 3.16 3.45
C ALA A 62 16.49 3.54 4.58
N THR A 63 16.02 3.42 5.83
CA THR A 63 16.73 3.89 7.03
C THR A 63 17.06 2.71 7.95
N PHE A 64 18.34 2.51 8.24
CA PHE A 64 18.81 1.51 9.21
C PHE A 64 19.61 2.16 10.33
N ILE A 65 19.36 1.74 11.57
CA ILE A 65 20.22 2.04 12.70
C ILE A 65 21.40 1.07 12.69
N VAL A 66 22.60 1.63 12.80
CA VAL A 66 23.87 0.91 12.89
C VAL A 66 24.10 0.50 14.34
N HIS A 67 24.08 -0.80 14.61
CA HIS A 67 24.53 -1.37 15.88
C HIS A 67 25.98 -1.83 15.77
N ALA A 68 26.81 -1.45 16.74
CA ALA A 68 28.16 -1.99 16.87
C ALA A 68 28.08 -3.43 17.38
N HIS A 69 28.51 -4.39 16.57
CA HIS A 69 28.49 -5.81 16.89
C HIS A 69 29.89 -6.31 17.27
N ALA A 70 30.00 -6.94 18.43
CA ALA A 70 31.17 -7.72 18.82
C ALA A 70 30.84 -9.21 18.63
N ARG A 71 31.77 -10.00 18.07
CA ARG A 71 31.60 -11.42 17.74
C ARG A 71 31.14 -12.34 18.89
N GLU A 72 31.09 -11.85 20.13
CA GLU A 72 30.80 -12.64 21.33
C GLU A 72 29.38 -12.39 21.92
N ASP A 73 28.62 -11.40 21.45
CA ASP A 73 27.26 -11.11 21.99
C ASP A 73 26.16 -11.51 21.00
N ILE A 74 25.62 -12.70 21.19
CA ILE A 74 24.46 -13.23 20.44
C ILE A 74 23.21 -13.01 21.31
N ASN A 75 22.52 -11.88 21.09
CA ASN A 75 21.05 -11.66 21.25
C ASN A 75 20.58 -10.38 21.95
N GLU A 76 21.45 -9.50 22.46
CA GLU A 76 20.96 -8.25 23.08
C GLU A 76 21.08 -7.03 22.15
N GLU A 77 20.03 -6.79 21.37
CA GLU A 77 19.76 -5.46 20.81
C GLU A 77 19.31 -4.56 21.96
N SER A 78 20.18 -3.62 22.31
CA SER A 78 19.93 -2.68 23.39
C SER A 78 20.30 -1.29 22.90
N GLU A 79 19.79 -0.27 23.59
CA GLU A 79 20.23 1.11 23.40
C GLU A 79 21.76 1.22 23.49
N ALA A 80 22.45 0.39 24.28
CA ALA A 80 23.91 0.43 24.41
C ALA A 80 24.67 0.03 23.14
N SER A 81 24.09 -0.82 22.27
CA SER A 81 24.75 -1.27 21.03
C SER A 81 24.52 -0.35 19.84
N MET A 82 23.52 0.55 19.89
CA MET A 82 23.30 1.56 18.84
C MET A 82 24.52 2.50 18.72
N ALA A 83 25.01 2.71 17.51
CA ALA A 83 26.22 3.49 17.21
C ALA A 83 26.00 4.61 16.18
N GLY A 84 24.93 4.57 15.39
CA GLY A 84 24.57 5.57 14.39
C GLY A 84 23.49 5.06 13.44
N ASP A 85 23.45 5.57 12.21
CA ASP A 85 22.46 5.23 11.19
C ASP A 85 23.03 5.34 9.76
N VAL A 86 22.41 4.63 8.83
CA VAL A 86 22.71 4.63 7.40
C VAL A 86 21.40 4.71 6.61
N ASN A 87 21.32 5.68 5.70
CA ASN A 87 20.10 6.05 5.00
C ASN A 87 20.30 6.04 3.49
N LEU A 88 19.26 5.66 2.77
CA LEU A 88 19.14 5.83 1.32
C LEU A 88 17.93 6.69 0.99
N PHE A 89 18.11 7.62 0.06
CA PHE A 89 17.04 8.46 -0.47
C PHE A 89 16.97 8.34 -2.00
N PHE A 90 15.75 8.16 -2.51
CA PHE A 90 15.45 8.05 -3.94
C PHE A 90 14.68 9.30 -4.39
N ASN A 91 15.41 10.42 -4.49
CA ASN A 91 14.85 11.75 -4.72
C ASN A 91 14.85 12.19 -6.21
N ASP A 92 15.21 11.30 -7.13
CA ASP A 92 15.35 11.60 -8.56
C ASP A 92 14.12 11.07 -9.34
N ASP A 93 13.24 11.98 -9.77
CA ASP A 93 12.01 11.65 -10.51
C ASP A 93 12.29 11.18 -11.96
N GLU A 94 13.45 11.54 -12.52
CA GLU A 94 13.84 11.14 -13.89
C GLU A 94 14.54 9.78 -13.89
N ASP A 95 15.25 9.44 -12.82
CA ASP A 95 15.94 8.16 -12.65
C ASP A 95 15.70 7.52 -11.26
N PRO A 96 14.72 6.62 -11.14
CA PRO A 96 14.35 6.01 -9.86
C PRO A 96 15.41 5.05 -9.29
N TYR A 97 16.49 4.76 -10.03
CA TYR A 97 17.59 3.89 -9.60
C TYR A 97 18.87 4.67 -9.23
N ASN A 98 18.79 6.00 -9.22
CA ASN A 98 19.82 6.90 -8.72
C ASN A 98 19.56 7.21 -7.23
N CYS A 99 20.55 6.93 -6.38
CA CYS A 99 20.33 6.86 -4.94
C CYS A 99 21.32 7.71 -4.13
N GLU A 100 20.82 8.58 -3.25
CA GLU A 100 21.63 9.32 -2.27
C GLU A 100 21.87 8.45 -1.04
N ILE A 101 23.13 8.29 -0.62
CA ILE A 101 23.50 7.50 0.57
C ILE A 101 24.14 8.38 1.65
N ASP A 102 23.58 8.29 2.84
CA ASP A 102 24.04 9.02 4.03
C ASP A 102 24.43 8.08 5.16
N ILE A 103 25.43 8.47 5.94
CA ILE A 103 25.96 7.70 7.07
C ILE A 103 26.34 8.62 8.22
N MET A 104 25.83 8.31 9.41
CA MET A 104 26.24 8.94 10.65
C MET A 104 26.71 7.87 11.64
N ILE A 105 27.86 8.11 12.28
CA ILE A 105 28.29 7.36 13.47
C ILE A 105 28.23 8.32 14.66
N ALA A 106 27.08 8.30 15.33
CA ALA A 106 26.74 9.22 16.41
C ALA A 106 27.62 9.01 17.65
N GLU A 107 27.88 7.76 18.03
CA GLU A 107 28.67 7.45 19.23
C GLU A 107 30.16 7.79 19.08
N ALA A 108 30.63 8.83 19.78
CA ALA A 108 32.01 9.29 19.72
C ALA A 108 33.04 8.19 20.07
N SER A 109 32.70 7.29 21.01
CA SER A 109 33.54 6.15 21.42
C SER A 109 33.70 5.08 20.33
N LYS A 110 32.84 5.08 19.30
CA LYS A 110 32.80 4.08 18.23
C LYS A 110 33.30 4.62 16.88
N ARG A 111 33.62 5.92 16.78
CA ARG A 111 34.22 6.55 15.59
C ARG A 111 35.65 6.05 15.36
N GLY A 112 36.07 5.95 14.10
CA GLY A 112 37.42 5.48 13.73
C GLY A 112 37.66 3.96 13.85
N ALA A 113 36.67 3.17 14.28
CA ALA A 113 36.77 1.71 14.41
C ALA A 113 36.43 0.92 13.12
N GLY A 114 36.18 1.62 12.01
CA GLY A 114 35.81 1.03 10.71
C GLY A 114 34.32 0.72 10.52
N LEU A 115 33.46 1.02 11.50
CA LEU A 115 32.03 0.72 11.46
C LEU A 115 31.31 1.42 10.29
N GLY A 116 31.56 2.72 10.07
CA GLY A 116 30.93 3.46 8.96
C GLY A 116 31.29 2.90 7.57
N LYS A 117 32.52 2.39 7.40
CA LYS A 117 32.93 1.76 6.13
C LYS A 117 32.12 0.50 5.85
N GLU A 118 31.94 -0.33 6.87
CA GLU A 118 31.22 -1.59 6.74
C GLU A 118 29.71 -1.37 6.59
N ALA A 119 29.15 -0.42 7.33
CA ALA A 119 27.73 -0.04 7.21
C ALA A 119 27.39 0.44 5.80
N VAL A 120 28.20 1.33 5.21
CA VAL A 120 28.00 1.81 3.83
C VAL A 120 28.09 0.66 2.82
N LEU A 121 29.11 -0.21 2.94
CA LEU A 121 29.26 -1.35 2.02
C LEU A 121 28.10 -2.34 2.11
N LEU A 122 27.60 -2.64 3.31
CA LEU A 122 26.43 -3.49 3.50
C LEU A 122 25.16 -2.84 2.95
N MET A 123 24.97 -1.54 3.15
CA MET A 123 23.81 -0.81 2.63
C MET A 123 23.84 -0.73 1.10
N MET A 124 25.00 -0.47 0.49
CA MET A 124 25.17 -0.50 -0.97
C MET A 124 24.90 -1.90 -1.52
N ALA A 125 25.42 -2.94 -0.87
CA ALA A 125 25.22 -4.33 -1.27
C ALA A 125 23.72 -4.74 -1.21
N TYR A 126 23.02 -4.28 -0.17
CA TYR A 126 21.57 -4.44 -0.06
C TYR A 126 20.81 -3.70 -1.16
N ALA A 127 21.15 -2.44 -1.43
CA ALA A 127 20.49 -1.63 -2.44
C ALA A 127 20.73 -2.12 -3.88
N ILE A 128 21.92 -2.65 -4.19
CA ILE A 128 22.18 -3.28 -5.49
C ILE A 128 21.32 -4.53 -5.67
N LYS A 129 21.22 -5.38 -4.65
CA LYS A 129 20.51 -6.67 -4.75
C LYS A 129 19.00 -6.52 -4.73
N HIS A 130 18.46 -5.63 -3.89
CA HIS A 130 17.02 -5.52 -3.64
C HIS A 130 16.37 -4.28 -4.26
N MET A 131 17.16 -3.27 -4.65
CA MET A 131 16.65 -1.98 -5.17
C MET A 131 17.21 -1.65 -6.57
N ASN A 132 18.04 -2.51 -7.16
CA ASN A 132 18.63 -2.35 -8.49
C ASN A 132 19.34 -0.99 -8.71
N VAL A 133 19.95 -0.44 -7.67
CA VAL A 133 20.68 0.84 -7.76
C VAL A 133 21.90 0.69 -8.66
N HIS A 134 22.03 1.58 -9.65
CA HIS A 134 23.18 1.62 -10.56
C HIS A 134 24.10 2.82 -10.33
N ARG A 135 23.64 3.84 -9.60
CA ARG A 135 24.45 5.00 -9.19
C ARG A 135 24.14 5.39 -7.76
N PHE A 136 25.19 5.48 -6.93
CA PHE A 136 25.12 6.07 -5.60
C PHE A 136 25.78 7.44 -5.61
N TYR A 137 25.20 8.41 -4.92
CA TYR A 137 25.84 9.69 -4.66
C TYR A 137 25.70 10.12 -3.20
N SER A 138 26.55 11.03 -2.74
CA SER A 138 26.50 11.58 -1.38
C SER A 138 27.00 13.02 -1.39
N LYS A 139 26.30 13.90 -0.67
CA LYS A 139 26.67 15.31 -0.51
C LYS A 139 27.27 15.53 0.86
N ILE A 140 28.49 16.04 0.91
CA ILE A 140 29.27 16.11 2.14
C ILE A 140 29.80 17.53 2.31
N ASN A 141 29.50 18.13 3.46
CA ASN A 141 29.99 19.46 3.81
C ASN A 141 31.53 19.51 3.79
N GLU A 142 32.10 20.60 3.27
CA GLU A 142 33.56 20.80 3.14
C GLU A 142 34.30 20.75 4.49
N THR A 143 33.61 21.02 5.59
CA THR A 143 34.15 20.94 6.95
C THR A 143 34.21 19.50 7.49
N ASN A 144 33.42 18.57 6.97
CA ASN A 144 33.33 17.18 7.41
C ASN A 144 34.44 16.30 6.79
N GLN A 145 35.68 16.54 7.22
CA GLN A 145 36.87 15.84 6.71
C GLN A 145 36.84 14.31 6.94
N ALA A 146 36.09 13.84 7.94
CA ALA A 146 35.95 12.41 8.23
C ALA A 146 35.15 11.69 7.13
N SER A 147 33.96 12.20 6.78
CA SER A 147 33.14 11.63 5.71
C SER A 147 33.80 11.78 4.35
N LEU A 148 34.43 12.94 4.07
CA LEU A 148 35.22 13.13 2.84
C LEU A 148 36.34 12.09 2.69
N SER A 149 37.05 11.75 3.77
CA SER A 149 38.07 10.69 3.73
C SER A 149 37.45 9.30 3.59
N LEU A 150 36.25 9.05 4.13
CA LEU A 150 35.58 7.75 4.06
C LEU A 150 35.16 7.43 2.63
N PHE A 151 34.41 8.33 1.98
CA PHE A 151 33.89 8.12 0.63
C PHE A 151 35.02 8.04 -0.41
N ARG A 152 36.09 8.84 -0.28
CA ARG A 152 37.30 8.69 -1.11
C ARG A 152 37.97 7.31 -0.97
N LYS A 153 37.98 6.72 0.23
CA LYS A 153 38.52 5.36 0.48
C LYS A 153 37.60 4.25 0.00
N LEU A 154 36.30 4.51 -0.13
CA LEU A 154 35.31 3.59 -0.70
C LEU A 154 35.31 3.59 -2.23
N GLY A 155 36.06 4.50 -2.86
CA GLY A 155 36.17 4.57 -4.32
C GLY A 155 35.22 5.56 -4.98
N TYR A 156 34.49 6.37 -4.21
CA TYR A 156 33.66 7.44 -4.76
C TYR A 156 34.53 8.52 -5.41
N LYS A 157 34.05 9.07 -6.53
CA LYS A 157 34.69 10.15 -7.28
C LYS A 157 33.96 11.46 -6.99
N GLU A 158 34.73 12.53 -6.81
CA GLU A 158 34.19 13.88 -6.67
C GLU A 158 33.69 14.35 -8.05
N CYS A 159 32.39 14.60 -8.20
CA CYS A 159 31.78 14.96 -9.48
C CYS A 159 31.36 16.44 -9.55
N ASN A 160 31.00 17.05 -8.42
CA ASN A 160 30.52 18.42 -8.37
C ASN A 160 30.81 19.09 -7.02
N TYR A 161 30.82 20.42 -6.99
CA TYR A 161 30.90 21.21 -5.75
C TYR A 161 29.77 22.24 -5.72
N VAL A 162 28.86 22.07 -4.77
CA VAL A 162 27.67 22.90 -4.63
C VAL A 162 27.98 24.09 -3.74
N LYS A 163 28.46 25.16 -4.36
CA LYS A 163 28.91 26.38 -3.68
C LYS A 163 27.86 27.03 -2.76
N ALA A 164 26.57 26.82 -3.05
CA ALA A 164 25.47 27.36 -2.24
C ALA A 164 25.36 26.69 -0.86
N PHE A 165 25.72 25.42 -0.75
CA PHE A 165 25.67 24.63 0.48
C PHE A 165 27.06 24.31 1.05
N GLN A 166 28.14 24.72 0.35
CA GLN A 166 29.53 24.42 0.71
C GLN A 166 29.79 22.91 0.81
N GLU A 167 29.18 22.14 -0.09
CA GLU A 167 29.21 20.68 -0.10
C GLU A 167 29.90 20.14 -1.35
N TYR A 168 30.67 19.08 -1.18
CA TYR A 168 31.18 18.26 -2.27
C TYR A 168 30.19 17.14 -2.56
N GLU A 169 29.89 16.95 -3.84
CA GLU A 169 29.11 15.82 -4.32
C GLU A 169 30.06 14.71 -4.79
N PHE A 170 29.89 13.53 -4.20
CA PHE A 170 30.62 12.32 -4.53
C PHE A 170 29.69 11.33 -5.20
N GLU A 171 30.17 10.64 -6.25
CA GLU A 171 29.42 9.62 -6.94
C GLU A 171 30.19 8.29 -7.05
N PHE A 172 29.44 7.20 -7.08
CA PHE A 172 29.91 5.85 -7.33
C PHE A 172 28.95 5.19 -8.33
N THR A 173 29.44 4.96 -9.54
CA THR A 173 28.72 4.20 -10.56
C THR A 173 29.01 2.72 -10.40
N VAL A 174 27.97 1.90 -10.35
CA VAL A 174 28.09 0.46 -10.21
C VAL A 174 28.47 -0.14 -11.57
N ASP A 175 29.71 -0.61 -11.70
CA ASP A 175 30.18 -1.39 -12.86
C ASP A 175 30.06 -2.90 -12.59
N VAL A 176 30.33 -3.72 -13.61
CA VAL A 176 30.17 -5.18 -13.52
C VAL A 176 31.04 -5.78 -12.41
N ASP A 177 32.27 -5.30 -12.25
CA ASP A 177 33.22 -5.82 -11.25
C ASP A 177 32.81 -5.43 -9.83
N SER A 178 32.42 -4.17 -9.61
CA SER A 178 31.94 -3.69 -8.30
C SER A 178 30.57 -4.27 -7.92
N LYS A 179 29.69 -4.54 -8.89
CA LYS A 179 28.44 -5.27 -8.68
C LYS A 179 28.72 -6.67 -8.12
N VAL A 180 29.60 -7.43 -8.76
CA VAL A 180 29.98 -8.78 -8.32
C VAL A 180 30.63 -8.75 -6.93
N GLU A 181 31.52 -7.78 -6.64
CA GLU A 181 32.15 -7.67 -5.32
C GLU A 181 31.10 -7.39 -4.22
N LEU A 182 30.18 -6.45 -4.46
CA LEU A 182 29.16 -6.05 -3.47
C LEU A 182 28.11 -7.14 -3.30
N GLU A 183 27.69 -7.85 -4.35
CA GLU A 183 26.80 -9.01 -4.25
C GLU A 183 27.45 -10.17 -3.48
N LEU A 184 28.74 -10.41 -3.69
CA LEU A 184 29.48 -11.43 -2.95
C LEU A 184 29.64 -11.06 -1.47
N ARG A 185 29.79 -9.77 -1.15
CA ARG A 185 29.72 -9.26 0.24
C ARG A 185 28.33 -9.44 0.84
N PHE A 186 27.25 -9.18 0.09
CA PHE A 186 25.89 -9.42 0.57
C PHE A 186 25.66 -10.89 0.90
N ASN A 187 26.08 -11.81 0.02
CA ASN A 187 25.90 -13.24 0.23
C ASN A 187 26.71 -13.78 1.42
N ASN A 188 27.77 -13.08 1.83
CA ASN A 188 28.53 -13.39 3.05
C ASN A 188 27.96 -12.72 4.31
N ALA A 189 27.05 -11.75 4.17
CA ALA A 189 26.38 -11.11 5.29
C ALA A 189 25.24 -12.01 5.79
N ILE A 190 25.05 -12.07 7.11
CA ILE A 190 23.97 -12.84 7.71
C ILE A 190 22.70 -11.98 7.66
N VAL A 191 21.70 -12.42 6.90
CA VAL A 191 20.38 -11.78 6.85
C VAL A 191 19.53 -12.37 7.97
N LEU A 192 19.13 -11.54 8.93
CA LEU A 192 18.31 -11.94 10.08
C LEU A 192 16.89 -11.35 9.95
N PRO A 193 15.83 -12.08 10.30
CA PRO A 193 14.49 -11.51 10.35
C PRO A 193 14.35 -10.51 11.51
N VAL A 194 13.50 -9.49 11.34
CA VAL A 194 13.19 -8.56 12.44
C VAL A 194 12.29 -9.24 13.48
N THR A 195 12.88 -9.73 14.57
CA THR A 195 12.14 -10.14 15.79
C THR A 195 11.78 -8.90 16.63
N ASN A 196 10.50 -8.69 16.95
CA ASN A 196 10.06 -7.61 17.83
C ASN A 196 10.59 -7.84 19.27
N ILE A 197 11.54 -7.02 19.72
CA ILE A 197 12.04 -7.04 21.10
C ILE A 197 11.21 -6.10 21.97
N CYS A 198 10.74 -6.67 23.08
CA CYS A 198 10.03 -6.03 24.17
C CYS A 198 11.01 -5.19 25.03
N ILE A 199 10.77 -3.89 25.21
CA ILE A 199 11.45 -3.08 26.25
C ILE A 199 10.41 -2.52 27.22
N ARG A 200 10.59 -2.89 28.49
CA ARG A 200 9.82 -2.46 29.67
C ARG A 200 9.67 -0.94 29.72
N MET A 201 8.43 -0.44 29.62
CA MET A 201 8.15 0.98 29.83
C MET A 201 8.20 1.37 31.32
N ALA A 202 8.84 2.51 31.56
CA ALA A 202 9.01 3.17 32.84
C ALA A 202 7.68 3.73 33.40
N LYS A 203 7.57 3.68 34.73
CA LYS A 203 6.46 4.20 35.54
C LYS A 203 6.21 5.69 35.30
N THR A 204 4.97 6.07 35.00
CA THR A 204 4.44 7.44 35.15
C THR A 204 3.42 7.51 36.30
N PRO A 205 3.21 8.72 36.88
CA PRO A 205 2.75 8.88 38.26
C PRO A 205 1.22 8.86 38.44
N LYS A 206 0.79 8.43 39.63
CA LYS A 206 -0.60 8.33 40.09
C LYS A 206 -1.37 9.66 39.98
N PRO A 207 -2.64 9.66 39.54
CA PRO A 207 -3.56 10.77 39.78
C PRO A 207 -4.16 10.69 41.20
N GLU A 208 -4.43 11.87 41.75
CA GLU A 208 -4.98 12.09 43.08
C GLU A 208 -6.44 11.63 43.21
N LYS A 209 -6.78 11.24 44.45
CA LYS A 209 -8.07 10.71 44.90
C LYS A 209 -9.18 11.75 44.78
N ALA A 210 -10.32 11.33 44.22
CA ALA A 210 -11.63 11.92 44.51
C ALA A 210 -12.52 10.84 45.13
N GLU A 211 -13.13 11.18 46.26
CA GLU A 211 -13.93 10.32 47.13
C GLU A 211 -15.29 9.97 46.50
N ALA A 212 -15.72 8.72 46.67
CA ALA A 212 -17.09 8.26 46.45
C ALA A 212 -17.51 7.31 47.60
N PRO A 213 -18.80 7.27 47.97
CA PRO A 213 -19.26 6.72 49.25
C PRO A 213 -19.47 5.19 49.24
N GLU A 214 -19.30 4.60 50.42
CA GLU A 214 -19.58 3.21 50.79
C GLU A 214 -21.09 2.88 50.73
N VAL A 215 -21.48 1.76 50.10
CA VAL A 215 -22.57 0.84 50.55
C VAL A 215 -22.37 -0.57 49.95
N ASP A 216 -21.49 -1.37 50.57
CA ASP A 216 -21.78 -2.66 51.25
C ASP A 216 -22.83 -3.68 50.76
N GLU A 217 -23.10 -3.88 49.46
CA GLU A 217 -23.79 -5.12 49.01
C GLU A 217 -23.21 -5.77 47.74
N ALA A 218 -22.23 -5.15 47.09
CA ALA A 218 -21.56 -5.70 45.89
C ALA A 218 -20.22 -6.42 46.20
N GLU A 219 -19.72 -6.32 47.44
CA GLU A 219 -18.44 -6.93 47.83
C GLU A 219 -18.56 -8.42 48.18
N GLU A 220 -19.77 -8.88 48.53
CA GLU A 220 -20.02 -10.29 48.88
C GLU A 220 -20.16 -11.17 47.64
N ALA A 221 -20.81 -10.67 46.58
CA ALA A 221 -20.90 -11.35 45.28
C ALA A 221 -19.56 -11.39 44.54
N LYS A 222 -18.71 -10.35 44.70
CA LYS A 222 -17.35 -10.34 44.17
C LYS A 222 -16.42 -11.32 44.89
N LYS A 223 -16.61 -11.53 46.19
CA LYS A 223 -15.85 -12.52 46.99
C LYS A 223 -16.25 -13.97 46.69
N GLU A 224 -17.45 -14.24 46.19
CA GLU A 224 -17.81 -15.58 45.70
C GLU A 224 -17.27 -15.85 44.28
N LEU A 225 -17.19 -14.83 43.42
CA LEU A 225 -16.58 -14.96 42.09
C LEU A 225 -15.04 -15.00 42.11
N GLU A 226 -14.39 -14.21 42.99
CA GLU A 226 -12.94 -14.32 43.22
C GLU A 226 -12.54 -15.66 43.86
N LYS A 227 -13.47 -16.36 44.50
CA LYS A 227 -13.28 -17.76 44.94
C LYS A 227 -13.46 -18.77 43.81
N ALA A 228 -14.16 -18.44 42.73
CA ALA A 228 -14.26 -19.32 41.56
C ALA A 228 -13.05 -19.18 40.62
N GLU A 229 -12.38 -18.02 40.59
CA GLU A 229 -11.17 -17.78 39.80
C GLU A 229 -9.85 -18.11 40.54
N ALA A 230 -9.91 -18.55 41.81
CA ALA A 230 -8.74 -18.86 42.64
C ALA A 230 -8.59 -20.36 43.02
N ILE A 231 -9.25 -21.28 42.30
CA ILE A 231 -9.13 -22.73 42.50
C ILE A 231 -8.35 -23.35 41.32
N ASP A 232 -7.08 -22.98 41.12
CA ASP A 232 -6.25 -23.78 40.20
C ASP A 232 -4.73 -23.74 40.42
N ASP A 233 -4.22 -23.27 41.57
CA ASP A 233 -2.75 -23.19 41.76
C ASP A 233 -2.22 -23.71 43.13
N ASP A 234 -3.00 -24.36 43.99
CA ASP A 234 -2.45 -25.04 45.19
C ASP A 234 -3.36 -26.20 45.63
N ASP A 235 -3.13 -27.40 45.10
CA ASP A 235 -3.39 -28.69 45.77
C ASP A 235 -2.66 -29.82 45.00
N ASP A 236 -1.37 -29.98 45.30
CA ASP A 236 -0.65 -31.24 45.11
C ASP A 236 -1.22 -32.26 46.11
N ASP A 237 -2.31 -32.96 45.78
CA ASP A 237 -2.64 -34.27 46.35
C ASP A 237 -3.82 -34.93 45.61
N GLU A 238 -3.56 -36.13 45.09
CA GLU A 238 -4.47 -37.21 44.66
C GLU A 238 -5.99 -36.89 44.56
N SER A 239 -6.47 -36.56 43.36
CA SER A 239 -7.81 -36.99 42.94
C SER A 239 -7.88 -37.15 41.42
N GLU A 240 -7.99 -38.41 40.96
CA GLU A 240 -8.62 -38.76 39.69
C GLU A 240 -10.04 -38.18 39.72
N ALA A 241 -10.19 -36.94 39.24
CA ALA A 241 -11.49 -36.31 39.08
C ALA A 241 -12.20 -37.01 37.90
N ASN A 242 -13.33 -37.64 38.20
CA ASN A 242 -14.17 -38.36 37.24
C ASN A 242 -14.34 -37.55 35.94
N GLU A 243 -13.76 -38.03 34.84
CA GLU A 243 -14.18 -37.64 33.50
C GLU A 243 -15.64 -38.07 33.34
N GLU A 244 -16.57 -37.14 33.53
CA GLU A 244 -17.96 -37.36 33.16
C GLU A 244 -18.06 -37.30 31.63
N ASP A 245 -18.61 -38.35 31.02
CA ASP A 245 -18.86 -38.42 29.58
C ASP A 245 -19.73 -37.23 29.15
N THR A 246 -19.12 -36.28 28.43
CA THR A 246 -19.79 -35.08 27.92
C THR A 246 -20.71 -35.39 26.75
N GLY A 247 -20.65 -36.62 26.20
CA GLY A 247 -21.38 -37.03 24.99
C GLY A 247 -20.80 -36.46 23.70
N LEU A 248 -19.65 -35.77 23.77
CA LEU A 248 -18.92 -35.17 22.64
C LEU A 248 -17.61 -35.91 22.42
N THR A 249 -17.08 -35.84 21.20
CA THR A 249 -15.75 -36.38 20.90
C THR A 249 -14.64 -35.54 21.58
N GLU A 250 -13.46 -36.12 21.74
CA GLU A 250 -12.27 -35.44 22.29
C GLU A 250 -11.96 -34.15 21.52
N ASN A 251 -12.01 -34.21 20.18
CA ASN A 251 -11.81 -33.05 19.31
C ASN A 251 -12.89 -31.98 19.49
N GLN A 252 -14.18 -32.36 19.57
CA GLN A 252 -15.28 -31.43 19.81
C GLN A 252 -15.17 -30.72 21.17
N ASN A 253 -14.77 -31.47 22.20
CA ASN A 253 -14.52 -30.94 23.55
C ASN A 253 -13.40 -29.89 23.54
N ARG A 254 -12.28 -30.20 22.86
CA ARG A 254 -11.13 -29.30 22.71
C ARG A 254 -11.47 -28.05 21.89
N LEU A 255 -12.24 -28.20 20.82
CA LEU A 255 -12.74 -27.10 19.99
C LEU A 255 -13.67 -26.17 20.78
N LEU A 256 -14.60 -26.73 21.56
CA LEU A 256 -15.49 -25.96 22.42
C LEU A 256 -14.68 -25.16 23.46
N TYR A 257 -13.66 -25.77 24.07
CA TYR A 257 -12.74 -25.09 24.97
C TYR A 257 -11.96 -23.97 24.27
N LEU A 258 -11.42 -24.20 23.07
CA LEU A 258 -10.73 -23.16 22.27
C LEU A 258 -11.62 -21.95 22.04
N ILE A 259 -12.88 -22.14 21.64
CA ILE A 259 -13.83 -21.03 21.40
C ILE A 259 -14.15 -20.28 22.70
N SER A 260 -14.21 -20.98 23.83
CA SER A 260 -14.48 -20.36 25.15
C SER A 260 -13.37 -19.39 25.60
N LEU A 261 -12.12 -19.61 25.17
CA LEU A 261 -11.00 -18.73 25.52
C LEU A 261 -11.14 -17.34 24.89
N TYR A 262 -11.81 -17.24 23.74
CA TYR A 262 -11.93 -16.00 22.96
C TYR A 262 -13.33 -15.37 23.00
N THR A 263 -14.28 -15.98 23.71
CA THR A 263 -15.69 -15.56 23.68
C THR A 263 -16.28 -15.55 25.08
N ARG A 264 -17.16 -14.57 25.34
CA ARG A 264 -17.80 -14.42 26.64
C ARG A 264 -19.22 -13.87 26.47
N PRO A 265 -20.26 -14.59 26.92
CA PRO A 265 -21.62 -14.06 26.95
C PRO A 265 -21.75 -12.98 28.03
N ALA A 266 -22.63 -12.00 27.80
CA ALA A 266 -22.89 -10.95 28.79
C ALA A 266 -23.76 -11.50 29.93
N ILE A 267 -23.26 -11.42 31.16
CA ILE A 267 -24.00 -11.85 32.36
C ILE A 267 -24.77 -10.66 32.94
N LEU A 268 -24.17 -9.46 32.92
CA LEU A 268 -24.78 -8.22 33.38
C LEU A 268 -25.10 -7.28 32.21
N ALA A 269 -26.12 -6.43 32.36
CA ALA A 269 -26.52 -5.45 31.34
C ALA A 269 -25.44 -4.41 31.00
N THR A 270 -24.37 -4.31 31.80
CA THR A 270 -23.22 -3.43 31.58
C THR A 270 -22.06 -4.12 30.86
N ASP A 271 -22.10 -5.44 30.73
CA ASP A 271 -21.01 -6.23 30.15
C ASP A 271 -21.07 -6.19 28.63
N LYS A 272 -19.90 -6.25 27.99
CA LYS A 272 -19.79 -6.38 26.54
C LYS A 272 -19.68 -7.85 26.17
N GLU A 273 -20.48 -8.26 25.19
CA GLU A 273 -20.34 -9.59 24.61
C GLU A 273 -19.09 -9.69 23.73
N GLU A 274 -18.34 -10.77 23.92
CA GLU A 274 -17.16 -11.08 23.10
C GLU A 274 -17.49 -12.23 22.14
N TRP A 275 -17.18 -12.01 20.86
CA TRP A 275 -17.47 -12.91 19.74
C TRP A 275 -16.20 -13.14 18.92
N ILE A 276 -15.95 -14.37 18.49
CA ILE A 276 -14.85 -14.71 17.58
C ILE A 276 -15.33 -14.75 16.14
N ARG A 277 -14.59 -14.14 15.21
CA ARG A 277 -14.93 -14.16 13.78
C ARG A 277 -14.52 -15.48 13.14
N LYS A 278 -15.33 -16.02 12.21
CA LYS A 278 -15.05 -17.27 11.49
C LYS A 278 -13.62 -17.32 10.90
N PRO A 279 -13.11 -16.31 10.18
CA PRO A 279 -11.75 -16.38 9.63
C PRO A 279 -10.67 -16.53 10.70
N ALA A 280 -10.80 -15.82 11.83
CA ALA A 280 -9.85 -15.94 12.94
C ALA A 280 -9.92 -17.32 13.60
N LEU A 281 -11.12 -17.88 13.76
CA LEU A 281 -11.31 -19.22 14.31
C LEU A 281 -10.68 -20.30 13.41
N LEU A 282 -10.81 -20.20 12.09
CA LEU A 282 -10.19 -21.14 11.15
C LEU A 282 -8.65 -21.12 11.22
N VAL A 283 -8.05 -19.93 11.41
CA VAL A 283 -6.60 -19.81 11.61
C VAL A 283 -6.17 -20.49 12.92
N LEU A 284 -6.89 -20.28 14.01
CA LEU A 284 -6.59 -20.94 15.29
C LEU A 284 -6.77 -22.46 15.21
N LEU A 285 -7.77 -22.93 14.46
CA LEU A 285 -8.01 -24.34 14.21
C LEU A 285 -6.84 -24.98 13.48
N TYR A 286 -6.34 -24.35 12.40
CA TYR A 286 -5.15 -24.82 11.69
C TYR A 286 -3.92 -24.89 12.60
N GLU A 287 -3.69 -23.85 13.43
CA GLU A 287 -2.55 -23.83 14.35
C GLU A 287 -2.69 -24.90 15.45
N ALA A 288 -3.92 -25.23 15.87
CA ALA A 288 -4.18 -26.32 16.80
C ALA A 288 -3.81 -27.67 16.18
N ILE A 289 -4.15 -27.91 14.91
CA ILE A 289 -3.81 -29.13 14.17
C ILE A 289 -2.29 -29.26 14.03
N VAL A 290 -1.61 -28.22 13.57
CA VAL A 290 -0.13 -28.23 13.42
C VAL A 290 0.58 -28.46 14.76
N SER A 291 0.00 -27.98 15.87
CA SER A 291 0.52 -28.23 17.23
C SER A 291 0.15 -29.60 17.81
N LYS A 292 -0.64 -30.41 17.08
CA LYS A 292 -1.23 -31.69 17.53
C LYS A 292 -2.16 -31.56 18.75
N ALA A 293 -2.74 -30.38 18.94
CA ALA A 293 -3.77 -30.17 19.95
C ALA A 293 -5.13 -30.69 19.49
N LEU A 294 -5.40 -30.64 18.18
CA LEU A 294 -6.57 -31.24 17.53
C LEU A 294 -6.07 -32.22 16.47
N ASP A 295 -6.80 -33.32 16.32
CA ASP A 295 -6.52 -34.37 15.34
C ASP A 295 -7.57 -34.27 14.24
N TYR A 296 -7.40 -33.28 13.36
CA TYR A 296 -8.29 -33.04 12.22
C TYR A 296 -7.45 -32.87 10.96
N ASP A 297 -7.96 -33.35 9.84
CA ASP A 297 -7.32 -33.12 8.55
C ASP A 297 -7.57 -31.71 8.01
N TYR A 298 -6.59 -31.17 7.27
CA TYR A 298 -6.74 -29.93 6.53
C TYR A 298 -6.30 -30.03 5.07
N ALA A 299 -6.96 -29.22 4.25
CA ALA A 299 -6.63 -29.05 2.84
C ALA A 299 -6.60 -27.56 2.46
N PRO A 300 -5.77 -27.18 1.47
CA PRO A 300 -5.76 -25.81 0.97
C PRO A 300 -7.06 -25.49 0.24
N ALA A 301 -7.71 -24.40 0.62
CA ALA A 301 -8.93 -23.91 0.00
C ALA A 301 -8.86 -22.42 -0.31
N SER A 302 -9.47 -22.00 -1.42
CA SER A 302 -9.49 -20.60 -1.85
C SER A 302 -10.58 -19.82 -1.13
N GLU A 303 -10.19 -18.88 -0.27
CA GLU A 303 -11.10 -18.02 0.51
C GLU A 303 -10.88 -16.54 0.21
N LEU A 304 -11.90 -15.74 0.45
CA LEU A 304 -11.88 -14.29 0.25
C LEU A 304 -11.66 -13.56 1.58
N VAL A 305 -10.55 -12.85 1.72
CA VAL A 305 -10.16 -12.10 2.93
C VAL A 305 -10.07 -10.61 2.61
N GLU A 306 -10.95 -9.81 3.23
CA GLU A 306 -11.05 -8.34 3.10
C GLU A 306 -11.21 -7.74 1.69
N ASN A 307 -11.11 -8.57 0.63
CA ASN A 307 -11.29 -8.34 -0.83
C ASN A 307 -10.22 -9.07 -1.67
N LYS A 308 -9.23 -9.71 -1.04
CA LYS A 308 -8.20 -10.50 -1.71
C LYS A 308 -8.49 -11.98 -1.59
N ARG A 309 -8.36 -12.70 -2.70
CA ARG A 309 -8.50 -14.15 -2.71
C ARG A 309 -7.16 -14.79 -2.41
N LYS A 310 -7.13 -15.65 -1.39
CA LYS A 310 -5.93 -16.36 -0.93
C LYS A 310 -6.27 -17.82 -0.67
N TYR A 311 -5.28 -18.68 -0.92
CA TYR A 311 -5.36 -20.07 -0.47
C TYR A 311 -5.01 -20.11 1.01
N ILE A 312 -5.87 -20.76 1.77
CA ILE A 312 -5.78 -20.91 3.22
C ILE A 312 -5.99 -22.40 3.51
N ASN A 313 -5.14 -22.98 4.34
CA ASN A 313 -5.32 -24.35 4.83
C ASN A 313 -6.51 -24.39 5.80
N ILE A 314 -7.52 -25.17 5.46
CA ILE A 314 -8.79 -25.24 6.19
C ILE A 314 -9.13 -26.69 6.45
N SER A 315 -9.50 -26.99 7.70
CA SER A 315 -10.10 -28.26 8.06
C SER A 315 -11.61 -28.24 7.80
N GLN A 316 -12.09 -29.20 7.00
CA GLN A 316 -13.52 -29.39 6.76
C GLN A 316 -14.18 -30.08 7.96
N GLU A 317 -13.48 -31.00 8.61
CA GLU A 317 -13.94 -31.66 9.84
C GLU A 317 -14.20 -30.66 10.95
N GLY A 318 -13.25 -29.78 11.23
CA GLY A 318 -13.46 -28.76 12.25
C GLY A 318 -14.54 -27.74 11.86
N LYS A 319 -14.79 -27.48 10.57
CA LYS A 319 -15.97 -26.70 10.13
C LYS A 319 -17.27 -27.45 10.44
N SER A 320 -17.33 -28.74 10.14
CA SER A 320 -18.49 -29.60 10.40
C SER A 320 -18.76 -29.72 11.91
N ASP A 321 -17.72 -29.84 12.74
CA ASP A 321 -17.86 -29.84 14.20
C ASP A 321 -18.31 -28.48 14.76
N ILE A 322 -17.87 -27.35 14.20
CA ILE A 322 -18.42 -26.02 14.57
C ILE A 322 -19.92 -25.96 14.28
N ASP A 323 -20.35 -26.48 13.12
CA ASP A 323 -21.76 -26.49 12.74
C ASP A 323 -22.57 -27.46 13.63
N PHE A 324 -22.02 -28.63 13.98
CA PHE A 324 -22.61 -29.57 14.93
C PHE A 324 -22.78 -28.95 16.33
N LEU A 325 -21.73 -28.32 16.88
CA LEU A 325 -21.79 -27.63 18.18
C LEU A 325 -22.83 -26.48 18.17
N ARG A 326 -23.09 -25.90 17.00
CA ARG A 326 -24.13 -24.88 16.83
C ARG A 326 -25.52 -25.48 16.71
N GLU A 327 -25.68 -26.63 16.06
CA GLU A 327 -26.95 -27.39 16.00
C GLU A 327 -27.38 -27.89 17.38
N GLU A 328 -26.43 -28.31 18.22
CA GLU A 328 -26.64 -28.73 19.62
C GLU A 328 -26.80 -27.55 20.61
N GLU A 329 -26.90 -26.31 20.11
CA GLU A 329 -27.06 -25.08 20.91
C GLU A 329 -25.92 -24.82 21.92
N LEU A 330 -24.73 -25.40 21.70
CA LEU A 330 -23.53 -25.15 22.51
C LEU A 330 -22.79 -23.87 22.08
N LEU A 331 -23.01 -23.45 20.83
CA LEU A 331 -22.49 -22.20 20.26
C LEU A 331 -23.62 -21.31 19.72
N ASN A 332 -23.51 -20.01 19.99
CA ASN A 332 -24.30 -18.96 19.39
C ASN A 332 -23.64 -18.47 18.09
N GLY A 333 -24.45 -18.10 17.10
CA GLY A 333 -23.98 -17.56 15.81
C GLY A 333 -24.52 -16.16 15.53
N LEU A 334 -23.63 -15.22 15.26
CA LEU A 334 -23.95 -13.84 14.88
C LEU A 334 -23.51 -13.58 13.43
N LYS A 335 -24.38 -12.98 12.61
CA LYS A 335 -24.02 -12.52 11.26
C LYS A 335 -23.86 -11.00 11.24
N LEU A 336 -22.69 -10.54 10.82
CA LEU A 336 -22.35 -9.12 10.68
C LEU A 336 -22.06 -8.80 9.21
N SER A 337 -22.24 -7.55 8.81
CA SER A 337 -21.72 -7.05 7.54
C SER A 337 -20.32 -6.46 7.77
N SER A 338 -19.33 -6.91 7.01
CA SER A 338 -17.98 -6.34 7.01
C SER A 338 -17.93 -4.96 6.34
N LYS A 339 -16.77 -4.30 6.39
CA LYS A 339 -16.51 -3.05 5.66
C LYS A 339 -16.67 -3.21 4.14
N SER A 340 -16.41 -4.40 3.62
CA SER A 340 -16.64 -4.78 2.22
C SER A 340 -18.06 -5.30 1.96
N TYR A 341 -19.00 -5.09 2.90
CA TYR A 341 -20.40 -5.54 2.84
C TYR A 341 -20.60 -7.06 2.71
N GLN A 342 -19.54 -7.84 2.90
CA GLN A 342 -19.62 -9.30 2.93
C GLN A 342 -20.14 -9.77 4.29
N PRO A 343 -21.02 -10.78 4.32
CA PRO A 343 -21.49 -11.35 5.57
C PRO A 343 -20.34 -12.10 6.27
N VAL A 344 -20.02 -11.70 7.50
CA VAL A 344 -19.06 -12.38 8.37
C VAL A 344 -19.83 -13.06 9.49
N THR A 345 -19.68 -14.38 9.57
CA THR A 345 -20.19 -15.17 10.69
C THR A 345 -19.22 -15.04 11.87
N CYS A 346 -19.78 -14.80 13.05
CA CYS A 346 -19.08 -14.82 14.33
C CYS A 346 -19.71 -15.86 15.23
N TYR A 347 -18.91 -16.48 16.07
CA TYR A 347 -19.33 -17.52 17.01
C TYR A 347 -19.08 -17.03 18.45
N GLN A 348 -19.90 -17.50 19.38
CA GLN A 348 -19.74 -17.26 20.81
C GLN A 348 -20.22 -18.50 21.55
N ILE A 349 -19.59 -18.82 22.68
CA ILE A 349 -20.06 -19.92 23.52
C ILE A 349 -21.43 -19.62 24.16
N SER A 350 -22.31 -20.63 24.20
CA SER A 350 -23.60 -20.53 24.89
C SER A 350 -23.47 -20.84 26.39
N GLU A 351 -24.50 -20.53 27.18
CA GLU A 351 -24.55 -20.91 28.60
C GLU A 351 -24.44 -22.43 28.79
N LYS A 352 -25.10 -23.22 27.93
CA LYS A 352 -24.99 -24.69 27.91
C LYS A 352 -23.56 -25.16 27.62
N GLY A 353 -22.88 -24.49 26.68
CA GLY A 353 -21.47 -24.79 26.36
C GLY A 353 -20.55 -24.54 27.56
N LEU A 354 -20.77 -23.46 28.31
CA LEU A 354 -19.99 -23.15 29.52
C LEU A 354 -20.18 -24.20 30.63
N GLU A 355 -21.40 -24.70 30.82
CA GLU A 355 -21.68 -25.80 31.77
C GLU A 355 -20.92 -27.08 31.41
N LEU A 356 -20.81 -27.41 30.12
CA LEU A 356 -20.04 -28.55 29.63
C LEU A 356 -18.53 -28.37 29.83
N ILE A 357 -18.00 -27.16 29.64
CA ILE A 357 -16.58 -26.88 29.87
C ILE A 357 -16.18 -27.02 31.34
N ALA A 358 -17.09 -26.73 32.27
CA ALA A 358 -16.85 -26.95 33.69
C ALA A 358 -16.62 -28.43 34.03
N LYS A 359 -17.15 -29.35 33.20
CA LYS A 359 -17.00 -30.81 33.36
C LYS A 359 -15.78 -31.39 32.65
N LEU A 360 -15.11 -30.61 31.79
CA LEU A 360 -13.94 -31.07 31.05
C LEU A 360 -12.71 -31.27 31.95
N GLY A 361 -12.07 -32.43 31.79
CA GLY A 361 -10.82 -32.78 32.46
C GLY A 361 -9.63 -31.94 32.03
N ARG A 362 -8.54 -32.01 32.79
CA ARG A 362 -7.30 -31.26 32.52
C ARG A 362 -6.56 -31.78 31.27
N GLY A 363 -6.76 -33.07 30.92
CA GLY A 363 -6.19 -33.71 29.74
C GLY A 363 -6.58 -33.04 28.42
N ASP A 364 -7.84 -32.66 28.27
CA ASP A 364 -8.33 -31.99 27.05
C ASP A 364 -7.99 -30.50 26.99
N LYS A 365 -7.91 -29.85 28.15
CA LYS A 365 -7.63 -28.41 28.23
C LYS A 365 -6.16 -28.07 27.97
N SER A 366 -5.23 -28.92 28.43
CA SER A 366 -3.78 -28.60 28.40
C SER A 366 -3.23 -28.33 26.99
N PRO A 367 -3.49 -29.17 25.96
CA PRO A 367 -2.91 -28.96 24.62
C PRO A 367 -3.40 -27.66 23.96
N VAL A 368 -4.70 -27.36 24.10
CA VAL A 368 -5.31 -26.14 23.58
C VAL A 368 -4.79 -24.91 24.33
N HIS A 369 -4.60 -25.03 25.64
CA HIS A 369 -4.07 -23.96 26.48
C HIS A 369 -2.62 -23.62 26.14
N GLU A 370 -1.76 -24.61 25.91
CA GLU A 370 -0.36 -24.38 25.50
C GLU A 370 -0.25 -23.68 24.14
N MET A 371 -1.17 -23.97 23.21
CA MET A 371 -1.20 -23.34 21.89
C MET A 371 -1.73 -21.90 21.95
N ALA A 372 -2.82 -21.65 22.67
CA ALA A 372 -3.54 -20.37 22.64
C ALA A 372 -2.82 -19.21 23.34
N TYR A 373 -1.90 -19.52 24.27
CA TYR A 373 -1.20 -18.52 25.07
C TYR A 373 0.22 -18.25 24.56
N ALA A 374 0.67 -16.99 24.67
CA ALA A 374 2.02 -16.64 24.25
C ALA A 374 3.07 -17.29 25.18
N PRO A 375 4.16 -17.88 24.65
CA PRO A 375 5.13 -18.63 25.43
C PRO A 375 5.68 -17.85 26.63
N GLY A 376 5.55 -18.43 27.84
CA GLY A 376 6.02 -17.80 29.08
C GLY A 376 5.15 -16.66 29.61
N THR A 377 3.94 -16.46 29.07
CA THR A 377 2.97 -15.45 29.53
C THR A 377 1.57 -16.03 29.69
N ARG A 378 0.71 -15.37 30.46
CA ARG A 378 -0.73 -15.69 30.59
C ARG A 378 -1.61 -14.85 29.63
N ASN A 379 -1.05 -14.40 28.50
CA ASN A 379 -1.80 -13.61 27.52
C ASN A 379 -2.19 -14.45 26.29
N LEU A 380 -3.45 -14.34 25.87
CA LEU A 380 -3.99 -15.00 24.68
C LEU A 380 -3.47 -14.39 23.38
N LEU A 381 -3.09 -15.24 22.43
CA LEU A 381 -2.67 -14.85 21.09
C LEU A 381 -3.87 -14.41 20.25
N ARG A 382 -3.81 -13.22 19.65
CA ARG A 382 -4.88 -12.72 18.77
C ARG A 382 -4.47 -12.81 17.31
N VAL A 383 -5.37 -13.34 16.48
CA VAL A 383 -5.18 -13.38 15.02
C VAL A 383 -5.33 -11.98 14.44
N LYS A 384 -4.33 -11.52 13.68
CA LYS A 384 -4.32 -10.26 12.94
C LYS A 384 -3.96 -10.51 11.48
N TRP A 385 -4.61 -9.78 10.58
CA TRP A 385 -4.33 -9.79 9.15
C TRP A 385 -3.55 -8.53 8.76
N ASP A 386 -2.47 -8.67 7.98
CA ASP A 386 -1.63 -7.54 7.51
C ASP A 386 -1.89 -7.19 6.02
N GLY A 387 -2.88 -7.84 5.39
CA GLY A 387 -3.17 -7.68 3.96
C GLY A 387 -2.61 -8.78 3.05
N ASP A 388 -1.76 -9.67 3.58
CA ASP A 388 -1.14 -10.78 2.83
C ASP A 388 -1.05 -12.07 3.65
N GLU A 389 -0.61 -11.96 4.91
CA GLU A 389 -0.43 -13.09 5.83
C GLU A 389 -1.17 -12.88 7.17
N TYR A 390 -1.47 -14.00 7.84
CA TYR A 390 -2.02 -14.00 9.19
C TYR A 390 -0.92 -14.05 10.25
N TRP A 391 -1.11 -13.29 11.31
CA TRP A 391 -0.19 -13.18 12.44
C TRP A 391 -0.89 -13.47 13.75
N LEU A 392 -0.28 -14.31 14.58
CA LEU A 392 -0.64 -14.49 15.97
C LEU A 392 0.13 -13.48 16.80
N ALA A 393 -0.58 -12.50 17.38
CA ALA A 393 0.02 -11.39 18.09
C ALA A 393 -0.57 -11.22 19.48
N ASP A 394 0.30 -11.05 20.47
CA ASP A 394 -0.08 -10.50 21.77
C ASP A 394 0.33 -9.02 21.82
N SER A 395 -0.66 -8.14 22.01
CA SER A 395 -0.44 -6.70 22.14
C SER A 395 0.27 -6.29 23.42
N VAL A 396 0.23 -7.13 24.48
CA VAL A 396 0.79 -6.79 25.79
C VAL A 396 2.25 -7.22 25.93
N SER A 397 2.59 -8.45 25.52
CA SER A 397 3.99 -8.92 25.49
C SER A 397 4.75 -8.52 24.23
N GLY A 398 4.05 -8.03 23.18
CA GLY A 398 4.68 -7.71 21.90
C GLY A 398 5.10 -8.92 21.07
N TYR A 399 4.81 -10.14 21.55
CA TYR A 399 5.06 -11.37 20.82
C TYR A 399 4.22 -11.40 19.53
N ARG A 400 4.86 -11.72 18.40
CA ARG A 400 4.22 -11.84 17.09
C ARG A 400 4.82 -13.04 16.35
N ARG A 401 3.99 -13.96 15.87
CA ARG A 401 4.38 -15.13 15.05
C ARG A 401 3.56 -15.15 13.77
N VAL A 402 4.19 -15.41 12.63
CA VAL A 402 3.50 -15.64 11.35
C VAL A 402 2.82 -17.00 11.42
N SER A 403 1.55 -17.07 11.03
CA SER A 403 0.84 -18.35 10.86
C SER A 403 1.15 -18.93 9.49
N SER A 404 1.49 -20.22 9.43
CA SER A 404 1.74 -20.91 8.16
C SER A 404 0.46 -21.30 7.42
N VAL A 405 -0.71 -20.83 7.87
CA VAL A 405 -2.02 -21.16 7.29
C VAL A 405 -2.14 -20.76 5.81
N THR A 406 -1.39 -19.74 5.38
CA THR A 406 -1.37 -19.26 3.99
C THR A 406 -0.30 -19.96 3.13
N GLU A 407 0.55 -20.80 3.72
CA GLU A 407 1.55 -21.59 2.99
C GLU A 407 0.88 -22.85 2.41
N THR A 408 0.86 -22.98 1.09
CA THR A 408 0.31 -24.15 0.41
C THR A 408 1.37 -25.23 0.27
N GLU A 409 1.06 -26.45 0.70
CA GLU A 409 1.92 -27.62 0.53
C GLU A 409 1.94 -28.08 -0.94
N ALA A 410 3.09 -28.57 -1.40
CA ALA A 410 3.28 -29.04 -2.77
C ALA A 410 3.43 -30.56 -2.81
N VAL A 411 2.90 -31.18 -3.88
CA VAL A 411 3.00 -32.62 -4.11
C VAL A 411 3.75 -32.90 -5.41
N SER A 412 4.46 -34.02 -5.47
CA SER A 412 5.09 -34.49 -6.71
C SER A 412 4.07 -35.23 -7.56
N TYR A 413 3.95 -34.84 -8.83
CA TYR A 413 3.00 -35.45 -9.74
C TYR A 413 3.46 -35.40 -11.20
N VAL A 414 2.91 -36.31 -12.00
CA VAL A 414 3.08 -36.35 -13.46
C VAL A 414 1.70 -36.27 -14.09
N SER A 415 1.54 -35.33 -15.01
CA SER A 415 0.31 -35.14 -15.77
C SER A 415 0.57 -35.15 -17.29
N SER A 416 -0.46 -35.52 -18.03
CA SER A 416 -0.50 -35.49 -19.49
C SER A 416 -1.53 -34.47 -19.96
N ALA A 417 -1.32 -33.84 -21.12
CA ALA A 417 -2.30 -32.90 -21.67
C ALA A 417 -3.65 -33.57 -21.94
N TYR A 418 -4.72 -32.94 -21.47
CA TYR A 418 -6.09 -33.41 -21.70
C TYR A 418 -6.94 -32.31 -22.31
N VAL A 419 -7.52 -32.56 -23.48
CA VAL A 419 -8.56 -31.70 -24.06
C VAL A 419 -9.74 -32.59 -24.47
N PRO A 420 -10.95 -32.35 -23.93
CA PRO A 420 -12.16 -33.08 -24.28
C PRO A 420 -12.33 -33.24 -25.78
N GLN A 421 -12.78 -34.42 -26.22
CA GLN A 421 -12.88 -34.69 -27.65
C GLN A 421 -13.90 -33.78 -28.33
N CYS A 422 -14.93 -33.35 -27.61
CA CYS A 422 -15.92 -32.39 -28.11
C CYS A 422 -15.34 -31.02 -28.46
N LEU A 423 -14.21 -30.63 -27.85
CA LEU A 423 -13.53 -29.36 -28.10
C LEU A 423 -12.46 -29.47 -29.20
N ARG A 424 -11.97 -30.68 -29.49
CA ARG A 424 -10.96 -30.95 -30.52
C ARG A 424 -11.59 -31.18 -31.89
N ARG A 425 -11.46 -30.21 -32.79
CA ARG A 425 -11.97 -30.28 -34.17
C ARG A 425 -10.94 -30.85 -35.15
N GLY A 426 -9.64 -30.71 -34.85
CA GLY A 426 -8.54 -31.11 -35.72
C GLY A 426 -8.01 -32.54 -35.57
N GLY A 427 -8.44 -33.28 -34.54
CA GLY A 427 -8.17 -34.72 -34.40
C GLY A 427 -6.72 -35.13 -34.08
N ARG A 428 -5.81 -34.20 -33.79
CA ARG A 428 -4.48 -34.54 -33.27
C ARG A 428 -4.61 -35.12 -31.85
N PRO A 429 -3.97 -36.27 -31.54
CA PRO A 429 -3.94 -36.81 -30.19
C PRO A 429 -3.05 -35.93 -29.31
N THR A 430 -3.34 -35.90 -28.01
CA THR A 430 -2.48 -35.22 -27.05
C THR A 430 -1.26 -36.09 -26.71
N LEU A 431 -0.17 -35.44 -26.29
CA LEU A 431 1.03 -36.11 -25.79
C LEU A 431 0.77 -36.73 -24.41
N SER A 432 1.33 -37.93 -24.17
CA SER A 432 1.22 -38.63 -22.88
C SER A 432 2.58 -38.78 -22.21
N ASN A 433 2.63 -38.37 -20.95
CA ASN A 433 3.79 -38.47 -20.07
C ASN A 433 3.75 -39.72 -19.18
N ALA A 434 2.86 -40.69 -19.44
CA ALA A 434 2.71 -41.91 -18.63
C ALA A 434 4.03 -42.68 -18.41
N HIS A 435 4.97 -42.62 -19.36
CA HIS A 435 6.29 -43.25 -19.24
C HIS A 435 7.16 -42.67 -18.10
N ARG A 436 6.90 -41.42 -17.70
CA ARG A 436 7.61 -40.68 -16.64
C ARG A 436 6.95 -40.80 -15.27
N ALA A 437 5.81 -41.46 -15.15
CA ALA A 437 5.05 -41.61 -13.90
C ALA A 437 5.90 -42.18 -12.73
N HIS A 438 6.92 -42.98 -13.04
CA HIS A 438 7.83 -43.55 -12.04
C HIS A 438 8.77 -42.53 -11.38
N GLU A 439 8.92 -41.32 -11.95
CA GLU A 439 9.76 -40.25 -11.40
C GLU A 439 9.20 -39.70 -10.08
N CYS A 440 7.88 -39.77 -9.86
CA CYS A 440 7.22 -39.26 -8.65
C CYS A 440 7.55 -40.06 -7.37
N GLY A 441 7.70 -41.39 -7.48
CA GLY A 441 7.83 -42.29 -6.32
C GLY A 441 9.17 -42.18 -5.56
N LEU A 442 10.09 -41.33 -6.01
CA LEU A 442 11.41 -41.10 -5.39
C LEU A 442 11.49 -39.77 -4.62
N SER A 443 10.39 -39.03 -4.53
CA SER A 443 10.34 -37.66 -3.99
C SER A 443 10.01 -37.59 -2.50
N ASP A 444 10.44 -36.50 -1.86
CA ASP A 444 10.13 -36.20 -0.45
C ASP A 444 8.74 -35.54 -0.33
N THR A 445 8.02 -35.79 0.78
CA THR A 445 6.71 -35.18 1.06
C THR A 445 6.89 -33.82 1.78
N SER A 446 6.15 -32.79 1.35
CA SER A 446 6.09 -31.51 2.09
C SER A 446 4.88 -31.41 3.03
N ILE A 447 4.10 -32.49 3.16
CA ILE A 447 2.86 -32.54 3.94
C ILE A 447 3.21 -32.64 5.43
N ARG A 448 2.63 -31.75 6.24
CA ARG A 448 2.95 -31.65 7.69
C ARG A 448 2.06 -32.52 8.58
N ASP A 449 1.01 -33.10 8.01
CA ASP A 449 -0.03 -33.85 8.70
C ASP A 449 0.00 -35.36 8.41
N GLN A 450 -0.74 -36.16 9.20
CA GLN A 450 -1.06 -37.55 8.88
C GLN A 450 -2.42 -37.58 8.18
N LEU A 451 -2.47 -38.04 6.92
CA LEU A 451 -3.69 -38.04 6.11
C LEU A 451 -4.52 -39.30 6.36
N ASP A 452 -5.81 -39.14 6.61
CA ASP A 452 -6.78 -40.24 6.69
C ASP A 452 -7.52 -40.42 5.36
N GLU A 453 -6.99 -41.28 4.48
CA GLU A 453 -7.56 -41.52 3.14
C GLU A 453 -8.85 -42.37 3.21
N ILE A 454 -10.00 -41.77 2.94
CA ILE A 454 -11.33 -42.44 2.94
C ILE A 454 -11.76 -42.76 1.50
N ILE A 455 -11.68 -41.79 0.56
CA ILE A 455 -12.09 -41.94 -0.84
C ILE A 455 -10.87 -41.90 -1.76
N THR A 456 -10.82 -42.87 -2.67
CA THR A 456 -9.85 -42.86 -3.77
C THR A 456 -10.50 -42.99 -5.15
N LEU A 457 -9.90 -42.33 -6.14
CA LEU A 457 -10.36 -42.28 -7.51
C LEU A 457 -9.42 -43.01 -8.47
N ASN A 458 -9.99 -43.63 -9.49
CA ASN A 458 -9.23 -44.32 -10.55
C ASN A 458 -9.27 -43.54 -11.86
N SER A 459 -8.10 -43.43 -12.51
CA SER A 459 -7.95 -42.82 -13.85
C SER A 459 -8.57 -41.43 -13.97
N VAL A 460 -8.08 -40.50 -13.15
CA VAL A 460 -8.64 -39.15 -12.99
C VAL A 460 -8.23 -38.20 -14.12
N SER A 461 -9.21 -37.56 -14.74
CA SER A 461 -9.04 -36.41 -15.64
C SER A 461 -9.57 -35.16 -14.95
N LEU A 462 -8.79 -34.09 -14.97
CA LEU A 462 -9.14 -32.80 -14.39
C LEU A 462 -9.36 -31.79 -15.51
N ILE A 463 -10.39 -30.97 -15.36
CA ILE A 463 -10.64 -29.80 -16.21
C ILE A 463 -10.95 -28.63 -15.31
N VAL A 464 -10.15 -27.58 -15.39
CA VAL A 464 -10.41 -26.30 -14.74
C VAL A 464 -10.96 -25.34 -15.79
N SER A 465 -12.10 -24.74 -15.51
CA SER A 465 -12.74 -23.78 -16.40
C SER A 465 -12.77 -22.38 -15.79
N GLU A 466 -12.58 -21.39 -16.65
CA GLU A 466 -12.78 -19.99 -16.31
C GLU A 466 -13.39 -19.20 -17.48
N PHE A 467 -13.95 -18.04 -17.15
CA PHE A 467 -14.43 -17.08 -18.13
C PHE A 467 -13.49 -15.87 -18.18
N ILE A 468 -12.98 -15.58 -19.37
CA ILE A 468 -12.17 -14.39 -19.65
C ILE A 468 -12.87 -13.60 -20.76
N PRO A 469 -12.97 -12.27 -20.67
CA PRO A 469 -13.56 -11.47 -21.75
C PRO A 469 -12.73 -11.60 -23.04
N PHE A 470 -13.29 -12.35 -24.00
CA PHE A 470 -12.79 -12.50 -25.35
C PHE A 470 -13.75 -11.88 -26.36
N GLY A 471 -13.20 -11.55 -27.52
CA GLY A 471 -13.97 -11.29 -28.73
C GLY A 471 -13.20 -11.84 -29.93
N ALA A 472 -13.85 -11.93 -31.08
CA ALA A 472 -13.24 -12.54 -32.27
C ALA A 472 -11.87 -11.93 -32.63
N ASN A 473 -11.71 -10.61 -32.49
CA ASN A 473 -10.43 -9.93 -32.74
C ASN A 473 -9.35 -10.28 -31.70
N GLN A 474 -9.74 -10.53 -30.44
CA GLN A 474 -8.80 -10.98 -29.41
C GLN A 474 -8.32 -12.40 -29.70
N VAL A 475 -9.17 -13.28 -30.22
CA VAL A 475 -8.76 -14.63 -30.66
C VAL A 475 -7.84 -14.58 -31.86
N VAL A 476 -8.06 -13.65 -32.81
CA VAL A 476 -7.11 -13.42 -33.91
C VAL A 476 -5.76 -12.97 -33.37
N GLN A 477 -5.74 -12.03 -32.42
CA GLN A 477 -4.52 -11.58 -31.77
C GLN A 477 -3.83 -12.71 -31.00
N LEU A 478 -4.58 -13.55 -30.29
CA LEU A 478 -4.09 -14.73 -29.58
C LEU A 478 -3.40 -15.70 -30.56
N ASN A 479 -4.02 -15.97 -31.70
CA ASN A 479 -3.46 -16.80 -32.76
C ASN A 479 -2.16 -16.22 -33.35
N CYS A 480 -2.07 -14.89 -33.47
CA CYS A 480 -0.84 -14.22 -33.88
C CYS A 480 0.24 -14.34 -32.80
N ASN A 481 -0.11 -14.09 -31.53
CA ASN A 481 0.82 -14.19 -30.41
C ASN A 481 1.39 -15.60 -30.27
N LEU A 482 0.56 -16.63 -30.42
CA LEU A 482 0.96 -18.04 -30.35
C LEU A 482 1.74 -18.53 -31.59
N GLY A 483 1.82 -17.74 -32.66
CA GLY A 483 2.39 -18.18 -33.92
C GLY A 483 1.56 -19.26 -34.64
N SER A 484 0.24 -19.36 -34.36
CA SER A 484 -0.65 -20.35 -34.98
C SER A 484 -0.68 -20.25 -36.50
N THR A 485 -0.57 -19.03 -37.02
CA THR A 485 -0.60 -18.73 -38.46
C THR A 485 0.77 -18.83 -39.13
N GLU A 486 1.84 -19.03 -38.36
CA GLU A 486 3.19 -19.10 -38.86
C GLU A 486 3.53 -20.47 -39.45
N ARG A 487 4.64 -20.53 -40.20
CA ARG A 487 5.13 -21.79 -40.78
C ARG A 487 5.68 -22.74 -39.71
N VAL A 488 6.27 -22.19 -38.65
CA VAL A 488 6.76 -22.94 -37.49
C VAL A 488 5.82 -22.59 -36.35
N GLN A 489 4.93 -23.51 -36.02
CA GLN A 489 3.91 -23.32 -34.99
C GLN A 489 4.48 -23.67 -33.60
N GLY A 490 4.09 -22.91 -32.59
CA GLY A 490 4.50 -23.13 -31.20
C GLY A 490 5.86 -22.52 -30.84
N GLY A 491 6.38 -22.89 -29.67
CA GLY A 491 7.66 -22.37 -29.17
C GLY A 491 7.62 -22.11 -27.65
N PHE A 492 8.62 -21.36 -27.17
CA PHE A 492 8.69 -20.93 -25.77
C PHE A 492 8.03 -19.55 -25.60
N PHE A 493 7.22 -19.42 -24.55
CA PHE A 493 6.47 -18.21 -24.23
C PHE A 493 6.80 -17.71 -22.82
N THR A 494 6.74 -16.39 -22.66
CA THR A 494 6.95 -15.69 -21.39
C THR A 494 5.96 -14.53 -21.27
N ALA A 495 5.55 -14.23 -20.04
CA ALA A 495 4.70 -13.07 -19.74
C ALA A 495 5.48 -11.74 -19.71
N VAL A 496 6.82 -11.79 -19.75
CA VAL A 496 7.70 -10.61 -19.72
C VAL A 496 7.46 -9.76 -20.98
N VAL A 497 7.14 -8.49 -20.76
CA VAL A 497 6.98 -7.52 -21.84
C VAL A 497 8.33 -6.93 -22.18
N ASP A 498 8.75 -7.11 -23.44
CA ASP A 498 9.95 -6.47 -23.95
C ASP A 498 9.74 -4.96 -24.12
N THR A 499 10.29 -4.17 -23.21
CA THR A 499 10.25 -2.70 -23.27
C THR A 499 11.24 -2.13 -24.30
N GLU A 500 12.24 -2.90 -24.71
CA GLU A 500 13.31 -2.47 -25.64
C GLU A 500 13.34 -3.37 -26.89
N SER A 501 12.23 -3.38 -27.63
CA SER A 501 12.05 -4.22 -28.83
C SER A 501 13.09 -4.02 -29.95
N THR A 502 13.86 -2.93 -29.92
CA THR A 502 14.95 -2.67 -30.90
C THR A 502 16.31 -3.23 -30.47
N GLY A 503 16.41 -3.77 -29.25
CA GLY A 503 17.64 -4.35 -28.71
C GLY A 503 18.09 -5.62 -29.45
N THR A 504 19.36 -6.01 -29.27
CA THR A 504 19.91 -7.23 -29.91
C THR A 504 19.62 -8.51 -29.12
N GLN A 505 19.51 -8.41 -27.79
CA GLN A 505 19.35 -9.55 -26.90
C GLN A 505 18.37 -9.21 -25.79
N ILE A 506 17.61 -10.20 -25.35
CA ILE A 506 16.78 -10.16 -24.15
C ILE A 506 17.19 -11.33 -23.26
N SER A 507 17.36 -11.08 -21.96
CA SER A 507 17.56 -12.11 -20.95
C SER A 507 16.23 -12.37 -20.24
N VAL A 508 15.79 -13.62 -20.22
CA VAL A 508 14.57 -14.06 -19.54
C VAL A 508 14.95 -15.10 -18.50
N ASP A 509 14.31 -15.04 -17.34
CA ASP A 509 14.52 -16.01 -16.27
C ASP A 509 14.11 -17.43 -16.71
N PRO A 510 14.75 -18.48 -16.15
CA PRO A 510 14.34 -19.86 -16.40
C PRO A 510 12.91 -20.10 -15.91
N GLY A 511 12.15 -20.96 -16.62
CA GLY A 511 10.71 -21.12 -16.38
C GLY A 511 9.83 -20.84 -17.58
N LEU A 512 10.33 -21.01 -18.80
CA LEU A 512 9.55 -20.75 -20.02
C LEU A 512 8.49 -21.83 -20.23
N THR A 513 7.30 -21.42 -20.65
CA THR A 513 6.23 -22.35 -21.05
C THR A 513 6.43 -22.73 -22.51
N SER A 514 6.57 -24.02 -22.80
CA SER A 514 6.60 -24.53 -24.17
C SER A 514 5.18 -24.81 -24.65
N VAL A 515 4.77 -24.23 -25.78
CA VAL A 515 3.41 -24.40 -26.33
C VAL A 515 3.45 -25.14 -27.66
N ASN A 516 2.58 -26.14 -27.81
CA ASN A 516 2.39 -26.94 -29.01
C ASN A 516 0.94 -26.88 -29.48
N ILE A 517 0.70 -26.41 -30.71
CA ILE A 517 -0.66 -26.12 -31.19
C ILE A 517 -1.33 -27.40 -31.75
N LEU A 518 -2.51 -27.72 -31.22
CA LEU A 518 -3.30 -28.88 -31.62
C LEU A 518 -4.19 -28.55 -32.82
N ASP A 519 -5.07 -27.56 -32.66
CA ASP A 519 -5.96 -27.05 -33.69
C ASP A 519 -6.42 -25.62 -33.38
N TYR A 520 -6.71 -24.85 -34.43
CA TYR A 520 -7.15 -23.47 -34.27
C TYR A 520 -8.11 -23.05 -35.39
N SER A 521 -8.97 -22.10 -35.06
CA SER A 521 -9.72 -21.28 -36.01
C SER A 521 -9.35 -19.83 -35.78
N LEU A 522 -9.18 -19.07 -36.86
CA LEU A 522 -8.74 -17.68 -36.78
C LEU A 522 -9.60 -16.83 -35.85
N THR A 523 -10.92 -17.04 -35.85
CA THR A 523 -11.86 -16.20 -35.10
C THR A 523 -12.53 -16.88 -33.92
N ASN A 524 -12.56 -18.22 -33.87
CA ASN A 524 -13.49 -18.93 -32.98
C ASN A 524 -12.83 -19.65 -31.80
N HIS A 525 -11.68 -20.29 -31.99
CA HIS A 525 -11.03 -21.06 -30.91
C HIS A 525 -9.57 -21.33 -31.21
N VAL A 526 -8.81 -21.63 -30.16
CA VAL A 526 -7.44 -22.15 -30.22
C VAL A 526 -7.27 -23.22 -29.16
N ASN A 527 -6.78 -24.38 -29.58
CA ASN A 527 -6.43 -25.49 -28.71
C ASN A 527 -4.92 -25.77 -28.82
N PHE A 528 -4.26 -25.87 -27.68
CA PHE A 528 -2.83 -26.13 -27.61
C PHE A 528 -2.46 -26.89 -26.35
N GLU A 529 -1.28 -27.49 -26.34
CA GLU A 529 -0.66 -28.09 -25.17
C GLU A 529 0.37 -27.11 -24.61
N ALA A 530 0.43 -26.97 -23.30
CA ALA A 530 1.41 -26.15 -22.60
C ALA A 530 2.21 -27.03 -21.64
N ASP A 531 3.52 -27.02 -21.81
CA ASP A 531 4.48 -27.76 -20.98
C ASP A 531 5.30 -26.77 -20.14
N ILE A 532 5.20 -26.91 -18.82
CA ILE A 532 5.68 -25.92 -17.86
C ILE A 532 7.02 -26.37 -17.27
N HIS A 533 8.03 -25.50 -17.36
CA HIS A 533 9.41 -25.82 -16.95
C HIS A 533 9.89 -24.93 -15.79
N PHE A 534 9.07 -24.75 -14.74
CA PHE A 534 9.46 -23.94 -13.59
C PHE A 534 10.53 -24.63 -12.71
N PRO A 535 11.40 -23.85 -12.06
CA PRO A 535 12.36 -24.38 -11.11
C PRO A 535 11.66 -24.76 -9.79
N GLU A 536 11.54 -26.05 -9.53
CA GLU A 536 10.90 -26.57 -8.30
C GLU A 536 11.84 -26.66 -7.09
N PRO A 537 11.30 -26.66 -5.86
CA PRO A 537 12.08 -26.91 -4.64
C PRO A 537 12.82 -28.26 -4.68
N PRO A 538 13.99 -28.36 -4.03
CA PRO A 538 14.78 -29.60 -4.02
C PRO A 538 13.97 -30.75 -3.39
N GLY A 539 13.76 -31.81 -4.15
CA GLY A 539 13.06 -33.02 -3.69
C GLY A 539 11.66 -33.23 -4.28
N ILE A 540 11.07 -32.20 -4.92
CA ILE A 540 9.75 -32.28 -5.57
C ILE A 540 9.95 -32.44 -7.09
N VAL A 541 9.25 -33.41 -7.68
CA VAL A 541 9.24 -33.63 -9.13
C VAL A 541 7.84 -33.33 -9.66
N GLN A 542 7.72 -32.29 -10.45
CA GLN A 542 6.48 -31.91 -11.14
C GLN A 542 6.70 -31.95 -12.65
N VAL A 543 5.94 -32.83 -13.32
CA VAL A 543 5.93 -32.94 -14.78
C VAL A 543 4.55 -32.54 -15.25
N GLU A 544 4.41 -31.28 -15.65
CA GLU A 544 3.11 -30.67 -15.86
C GLU A 544 2.88 -30.35 -17.33
N THR A 545 1.93 -31.05 -17.94
CA THR A 545 1.48 -30.72 -19.28
C THR A 545 -0.02 -30.50 -19.30
N PHE A 546 -0.42 -29.29 -19.68
CA PHE A 546 -1.81 -28.87 -19.76
C PHE A 546 -2.31 -28.94 -21.20
N GLY A 547 -3.55 -29.39 -21.38
CA GLY A 547 -4.34 -29.14 -22.59
C GLY A 547 -5.17 -27.88 -22.40
N CYS A 548 -4.95 -26.86 -23.21
CA CYS A 548 -5.67 -25.60 -23.16
C CYS A 548 -6.63 -25.50 -24.36
N SER A 549 -7.86 -25.08 -24.09
CA SER A 549 -8.87 -24.74 -25.10
C SER A 549 -9.44 -23.37 -24.76
N LEU A 550 -9.28 -22.40 -25.66
CA LEU A 550 -9.81 -21.05 -25.52
C LEU A 550 -10.75 -20.74 -26.67
N THR A 551 -11.96 -20.27 -26.35
CA THR A 551 -12.99 -19.92 -27.34
C THR A 551 -13.21 -18.41 -27.44
N ALA A 552 -13.82 -17.97 -28.54
CA ALA A 552 -14.24 -16.58 -28.73
C ALA A 552 -15.36 -16.17 -27.76
N SER A 553 -16.15 -17.12 -27.26
CA SER A 553 -17.19 -16.93 -26.25
C SER A 553 -16.62 -16.68 -24.84
N GLY A 554 -15.31 -16.52 -24.69
CA GLY A 554 -14.71 -16.25 -23.40
C GLY A 554 -14.38 -17.47 -22.56
N SER A 555 -14.87 -18.64 -22.96
CA SER A 555 -14.70 -19.89 -22.22
C SER A 555 -13.29 -20.44 -22.41
N CYS A 556 -12.62 -20.63 -21.27
CA CYS A 556 -11.29 -21.22 -21.23
C CYS A 556 -11.33 -22.51 -20.43
N PHE A 557 -10.73 -23.57 -20.97
CA PHE A 557 -10.62 -24.88 -20.35
C PHE A 557 -9.14 -25.28 -20.27
N TYR A 558 -8.72 -25.70 -19.08
CA TYR A 558 -7.39 -26.25 -18.81
C TYR A 558 -7.57 -27.67 -18.30
N GLY A 559 -7.27 -28.64 -19.16
CA GLY A 559 -7.42 -30.05 -18.84
C GLY A 559 -6.07 -30.75 -18.67
N MET A 560 -6.01 -31.65 -17.70
CA MET A 560 -4.90 -32.60 -17.58
C MET A 560 -5.40 -33.98 -17.18
N GLN A 561 -4.69 -35.01 -17.63
CA GLN A 561 -4.88 -36.38 -17.17
C GLN A 561 -3.81 -36.64 -16.10
N VAL A 562 -4.24 -37.02 -14.91
CA VAL A 562 -3.32 -37.39 -13.83
C VAL A 562 -2.78 -38.79 -14.13
N GLU A 563 -1.45 -38.91 -14.24
CA GLU A 563 -0.77 -40.19 -14.50
C GLU A 563 -0.19 -40.78 -13.21
N ALA A 564 0.34 -39.95 -12.31
CA ALA A 564 0.79 -40.36 -10.98
C ALA A 564 0.84 -39.17 -10.02
N ILE A 565 0.54 -39.42 -8.75
CA ILE A 565 0.77 -38.50 -7.64
C ILE A 565 1.50 -39.27 -6.55
N MET A 566 2.64 -38.77 -6.09
CA MET A 566 3.49 -39.42 -5.10
C MET A 566 3.83 -40.88 -5.48
N ASP A 567 3.44 -41.86 -4.65
CA ASP A 567 3.66 -43.29 -4.85
C ASP A 567 2.50 -43.98 -5.63
N ARG A 568 1.40 -43.27 -5.87
CA ARG A 568 0.20 -43.79 -6.54
C ARG A 568 0.28 -43.54 -8.05
N ILE A 569 0.29 -44.61 -8.83
CA ILE A 569 0.34 -44.54 -10.29
C ILE A 569 -1.05 -44.84 -10.85
N LYS A 570 -1.65 -43.83 -11.50
CA LYS A 570 -2.91 -43.84 -12.25
C LYS A 570 -4.20 -44.16 -11.48
N ASP A 571 -4.16 -45.14 -10.60
CA ASP A 571 -5.29 -45.67 -9.84
C ASP A 571 -5.02 -45.53 -8.33
N ASN A 572 -6.08 -45.56 -7.51
CA ASN A 572 -6.06 -45.28 -6.07
C ASN A 572 -5.45 -43.91 -5.71
N ILE A 573 -5.90 -42.86 -6.41
CA ILE A 573 -5.52 -41.48 -6.10
C ILE A 573 -6.42 -40.97 -4.97
N SER A 574 -5.85 -40.59 -3.82
CA SER A 574 -6.59 -40.00 -2.71
C SER A 574 -7.03 -38.56 -3.00
N LEU A 575 -8.17 -38.16 -2.42
CA LEU A 575 -8.70 -36.80 -2.59
C LEU A 575 -7.82 -35.74 -1.93
N ASP A 576 -7.09 -36.06 -0.86
CA ASP A 576 -6.15 -35.14 -0.19
C ASP A 576 -4.92 -34.79 -1.03
N HIS A 577 -4.42 -35.77 -1.78
CA HIS A 577 -3.36 -35.53 -2.76
C HIS A 577 -3.89 -34.71 -3.95
N LEU A 578 -5.14 -34.99 -4.35
CA LEU A 578 -5.78 -34.26 -5.45
C LEU A 578 -6.07 -32.80 -5.09
N SER A 579 -6.51 -32.50 -3.86
CA SER A 579 -6.81 -31.15 -3.40
C SER A 579 -5.56 -30.24 -3.42
N ARG A 580 -4.39 -30.79 -3.06
CA ARG A 580 -3.09 -30.09 -3.16
C ARG A 580 -2.67 -29.86 -4.60
N LEU A 581 -2.78 -30.87 -5.46
CA LEU A 581 -2.50 -30.72 -6.90
C LEU A 581 -3.40 -29.65 -7.54
N LEU A 582 -4.67 -29.56 -7.15
CA LEU A 582 -5.60 -28.56 -7.71
C LEU A 582 -5.17 -27.11 -7.44
N VAL A 583 -4.44 -26.83 -6.35
CA VAL A 583 -3.90 -25.50 -6.08
C VAL A 583 -2.90 -25.08 -7.16
N ASP A 584 -1.98 -25.98 -7.48
CA ASP A 584 -0.94 -25.76 -8.50
C ASP A 584 -1.61 -25.62 -9.87
N VAL A 585 -2.53 -26.54 -10.21
CA VAL A 585 -3.33 -26.47 -11.46
C VAL A 585 -4.03 -25.13 -11.62
N GLN A 586 -4.65 -24.60 -10.56
CA GLN A 586 -5.33 -23.30 -10.64
C GLN A 586 -4.35 -22.14 -10.78
N ARG A 587 -3.22 -22.14 -10.06
CA ARG A 587 -2.20 -21.07 -10.15
C ARG A 587 -1.48 -21.07 -11.49
N ASP A 588 -1.04 -22.23 -11.96
CA ASP A 588 -0.23 -22.35 -13.17
C ASP A 588 -1.06 -22.17 -14.44
N SER A 589 -2.32 -22.62 -14.45
CA SER A 589 -3.23 -22.25 -15.54
C SER A 589 -3.44 -20.72 -15.63
N SER A 590 -3.43 -19.98 -14.51
CA SER A 590 -3.46 -18.51 -14.56
C SER A 590 -2.22 -17.93 -15.23
N LYS A 591 -1.03 -18.42 -14.84
CA LYS A 591 0.26 -17.98 -15.40
C LYS A 591 0.37 -18.28 -16.90
N ILE A 592 -0.04 -19.47 -17.34
CA ILE A 592 -0.04 -19.87 -18.76
C ILE A 592 -0.82 -18.82 -19.55
N VAL A 593 -2.03 -18.50 -19.10
CA VAL A 593 -2.93 -17.64 -19.86
C VAL A 593 -2.47 -16.20 -19.83
N ASP A 594 -1.96 -15.72 -18.70
CA ASP A 594 -1.41 -14.37 -18.59
C ASP A 594 -0.24 -14.12 -19.55
N SER A 595 0.50 -15.17 -19.94
CA SER A 595 1.55 -15.10 -20.95
C SER A 595 1.03 -14.92 -22.39
N VAL A 596 -0.19 -15.40 -22.67
CA VAL A 596 -0.79 -15.34 -24.01
C VAL A 596 -1.75 -14.15 -24.16
N LEU A 597 -2.34 -13.68 -23.05
CA LEU A 597 -3.29 -12.56 -23.04
C LEU A 597 -2.66 -11.22 -23.41
N SER A 598 -3.44 -10.40 -24.10
CA SER A 598 -3.08 -9.01 -24.40
C SER A 598 -3.01 -8.14 -23.14
N ALA A 599 -2.26 -7.04 -23.19
CA ALA A 599 -2.18 -6.07 -22.09
C ALA A 599 -3.57 -5.48 -21.75
N TYR A 600 -4.43 -5.33 -22.75
CA TYR A 600 -5.81 -4.87 -22.55
C TYR A 600 -6.63 -5.88 -21.74
N GLN A 601 -6.59 -7.18 -22.10
CA GLN A 601 -7.31 -8.22 -21.36
C GLN A 601 -6.79 -8.36 -19.93
N ARG A 602 -5.48 -8.25 -19.72
CA ARG A 602 -4.88 -8.20 -18.38
C ARG A 602 -5.41 -7.02 -17.57
N SER A 603 -5.60 -5.85 -18.19
CA SER A 603 -6.23 -4.69 -17.53
C SER A 603 -7.68 -4.94 -17.13
N LEU A 604 -8.46 -5.67 -17.94
CA LEU A 604 -9.85 -6.03 -17.60
C LEU A 604 -9.88 -7.00 -16.41
N LEU A 605 -9.03 -8.03 -16.41
CA LEU A 605 -8.95 -8.99 -15.31
C LEU A 605 -8.47 -8.32 -14.02
N ASN A 606 -7.42 -7.49 -14.07
CA ASN A 606 -6.94 -6.73 -12.91
C ASN A 606 -8.00 -5.79 -12.35
N LEU A 607 -8.88 -5.24 -13.20
CA LEU A 607 -9.99 -4.42 -12.74
C LEU A 607 -11.03 -5.23 -11.97
N ILE A 608 -11.43 -6.39 -12.48
CA ILE A 608 -12.43 -7.26 -11.83
C ILE A 608 -11.89 -7.87 -10.53
N PHE A 609 -10.63 -8.30 -10.53
CA PHE A 609 -9.98 -8.99 -9.41
C PHE A 609 -9.09 -8.08 -8.55
N ILE A 610 -9.22 -6.75 -8.63
CA ILE A 610 -8.54 -5.78 -7.76
C ILE A 610 -7.01 -6.00 -7.72
N ASN A 611 -6.40 -6.13 -8.90
CA ASN A 611 -4.97 -6.41 -9.11
C ASN A 611 -4.47 -7.76 -8.55
N GLU A 612 -5.36 -8.69 -8.20
CA GLU A 612 -5.04 -10.06 -7.79
C GLU A 612 -5.48 -11.08 -8.87
N ALA A 613 -5.33 -10.73 -10.15
CA ALA A 613 -5.78 -11.57 -11.28
C ALA A 613 -5.06 -12.93 -11.38
N SER A 614 -3.93 -13.10 -10.70
CA SER A 614 -3.22 -14.38 -10.59
C SER A 614 -4.00 -15.42 -9.77
N ASN A 615 -4.73 -14.97 -8.74
CA ASN A 615 -5.49 -15.81 -7.81
C ASN A 615 -7.00 -15.76 -8.09
N ARG A 616 -7.38 -15.71 -9.36
CA ARG A 616 -8.78 -15.75 -9.81
C ARG A 616 -9.42 -17.11 -9.52
N ASP A 617 -10.72 -17.08 -9.26
CA ASP A 617 -11.52 -18.25 -8.97
C ASP A 617 -11.92 -18.98 -10.25
N LYS A 618 -11.91 -20.31 -10.16
CA LYS A 618 -12.14 -21.23 -11.28
C LYS A 618 -13.03 -22.37 -10.84
N ILE A 619 -13.61 -23.04 -11.82
CA ILE A 619 -14.50 -24.18 -11.57
C ILE A 619 -13.80 -25.47 -11.94
N ASN A 620 -13.77 -26.40 -10.99
CA ASN A 620 -13.14 -27.70 -11.16
C ASN A 620 -14.15 -28.72 -11.68
N LEU A 621 -13.82 -29.46 -12.73
CA LEU A 621 -14.51 -30.66 -13.16
C LEU A 621 -13.56 -31.84 -13.04
N ILE A 622 -13.97 -32.81 -12.24
CA ILE A 622 -13.21 -34.03 -11.96
C ILE A 622 -13.98 -35.17 -12.61
N ILE A 623 -13.31 -35.87 -13.53
CA ILE A 623 -13.85 -37.02 -14.24
C ILE A 623 -13.02 -38.23 -13.83
N ALA A 624 -13.66 -39.20 -13.20
CA ALA A 624 -13.03 -40.46 -12.82
C ALA A 624 -13.77 -41.64 -13.47
N ASN A 625 -13.05 -42.74 -13.68
CA ASN A 625 -13.67 -43.97 -14.20
C ASN A 625 -14.35 -44.77 -13.08
N GLU A 626 -13.85 -44.65 -11.86
CA GLU A 626 -14.34 -45.37 -10.68
C GLU A 626 -14.01 -44.57 -9.43
N ILE A 627 -14.91 -44.63 -8.45
CA ILE A 627 -14.76 -44.09 -7.10
C ILE A 627 -14.82 -45.26 -6.11
N THR A 628 -13.92 -45.25 -5.13
CA THR A 628 -13.82 -46.32 -4.13
C THR A 628 -13.85 -45.70 -2.73
N PRO A 629 -14.67 -46.22 -1.79
CA PRO A 629 -15.66 -47.30 -1.97
C PRO A 629 -16.82 -46.88 -2.88
N HIS A 630 -17.36 -47.80 -3.69
CA HIS A 630 -18.52 -47.51 -4.54
C HIS A 630 -19.81 -47.51 -3.71
N LEU A 631 -20.28 -46.32 -3.35
CA LEU A 631 -21.50 -46.09 -2.58
C LEU A 631 -22.61 -45.45 -3.42
N THR A 632 -23.83 -45.43 -2.90
CA THR A 632 -24.94 -44.67 -3.51
C THR A 632 -24.78 -43.17 -3.27
N ALA A 633 -25.37 -42.33 -4.14
CA ALA A 633 -25.27 -40.88 -4.00
C ALA A 633 -25.74 -40.34 -2.63
N GLU A 634 -26.73 -40.98 -2.00
CA GLU A 634 -27.23 -40.58 -0.68
C GLU A 634 -26.22 -40.90 0.43
N GLU A 635 -25.45 -41.99 0.30
CA GLU A 635 -24.43 -42.39 1.28
C GLU A 635 -23.19 -41.50 1.25
N TYR A 636 -22.88 -40.86 0.10
CA TYR A 636 -21.82 -39.83 0.04
C TYR A 636 -22.23 -38.49 0.69
N MET A 637 -23.52 -38.29 0.96
CA MET A 637 -24.07 -37.08 1.60
C MET A 637 -24.41 -37.35 3.07
N ASP A 638 -23.45 -37.95 3.79
CA ASP A 638 -23.59 -38.43 5.16
C ASP A 638 -23.42 -37.33 6.22
N LYS A 639 -23.07 -36.09 5.82
CA LYS A 639 -22.60 -35.02 6.71
C LYS A 639 -21.39 -35.41 7.58
N GLY A 640 -20.67 -36.44 7.17
CA GLY A 640 -19.56 -37.02 7.89
C GLY A 640 -18.27 -36.97 7.08
N GLU A 641 -17.48 -38.02 7.21
CA GLU A 641 -16.15 -38.18 6.62
C GLU A 641 -16.20 -38.12 5.08
N TYR A 642 -17.14 -38.84 4.44
CA TYR A 642 -17.24 -38.87 2.97
C TYR A 642 -17.57 -37.49 2.39
N GLU A 643 -18.54 -36.77 2.96
CA GLU A 643 -18.90 -35.43 2.51
C GLU A 643 -17.76 -34.43 2.75
N ASN A 644 -17.00 -34.56 3.85
CA ASN A 644 -15.89 -33.69 4.19
C ASN A 644 -14.73 -33.82 3.19
N GLU A 645 -14.38 -35.02 2.75
CA GLU A 645 -13.35 -35.20 1.72
C GLU A 645 -13.78 -34.62 0.36
N LEU A 646 -15.03 -34.84 -0.05
CA LEU A 646 -15.57 -34.27 -1.28
C LEU A 646 -15.54 -32.74 -1.24
N LYS A 647 -15.85 -32.13 -0.08
CA LYS A 647 -15.77 -30.67 0.10
C LYS A 647 -14.38 -30.09 -0.14
N GLN A 648 -13.31 -30.87 0.06
CA GLN A 648 -11.95 -30.38 -0.19
C GLN A 648 -11.71 -30.05 -1.68
N ILE A 649 -12.28 -30.85 -2.60
CA ILE A 649 -12.01 -30.73 -4.04
C ILE A 649 -13.05 -29.89 -4.80
N ILE A 650 -14.33 -30.00 -4.44
CA ILE A 650 -15.45 -29.34 -5.15
C ILE A 650 -16.13 -28.23 -4.32
N GLY A 651 -15.67 -27.99 -3.08
CA GLY A 651 -16.28 -27.05 -2.14
C GLY A 651 -17.59 -27.59 -1.55
N ASP A 652 -18.37 -26.72 -0.87
CA ASP A 652 -19.62 -27.10 -0.21
C ASP A 652 -20.54 -27.91 -1.14
N THR A 653 -20.83 -29.15 -0.77
CA THR A 653 -21.66 -30.08 -1.54
C THR A 653 -23.11 -29.62 -1.55
N ARG A 654 -23.69 -29.53 -2.75
CA ARG A 654 -25.08 -29.08 -2.96
C ARG A 654 -26.03 -30.25 -3.10
N ALA A 655 -25.65 -31.23 -3.92
CA ALA A 655 -26.46 -32.40 -4.21
C ALA A 655 -25.59 -33.50 -4.83
N ALA A 656 -25.95 -34.75 -4.57
CA ALA A 656 -25.41 -35.92 -5.25
C ALA A 656 -26.55 -36.69 -5.94
N TYR A 657 -26.27 -37.28 -7.10
CA TYR A 657 -27.23 -38.06 -7.88
C TYR A 657 -26.56 -39.27 -8.54
N ASP A 658 -27.24 -40.41 -8.52
CA ASP A 658 -26.86 -41.56 -9.33
C ASP A 658 -27.43 -41.39 -10.74
N ILE A 659 -26.57 -41.29 -11.75
CA ILE A 659 -26.95 -41.22 -13.16
C ILE A 659 -27.26 -42.64 -13.68
N SER A 660 -26.42 -43.60 -13.30
CA SER A 660 -26.57 -45.02 -13.60
C SER A 660 -26.21 -45.86 -12.37
N GLU A 661 -26.26 -47.20 -12.46
CA GLU A 661 -25.84 -48.08 -11.35
C GLU A 661 -24.34 -47.90 -10.97
N HIS A 662 -23.54 -47.35 -11.89
CA HIS A 662 -22.09 -47.19 -11.73
C HIS A 662 -21.60 -45.75 -11.91
N ASP A 663 -22.46 -44.83 -12.37
CA ASP A 663 -22.10 -43.43 -12.60
C ASP A 663 -22.75 -42.54 -11.53
N THR A 664 -21.91 -41.95 -10.67
CA THR A 664 -22.33 -41.02 -9.61
C THR A 664 -21.90 -39.60 -9.96
N LEU A 665 -22.78 -38.63 -9.72
CA LEU A 665 -22.58 -37.21 -9.98
C LEU A 665 -22.74 -36.41 -8.70
N ILE A 666 -21.74 -35.60 -8.37
CA ILE A 666 -21.72 -34.79 -7.14
C ILE A 666 -21.48 -33.33 -7.50
N PHE A 667 -22.44 -32.48 -7.15
CA PHE A 667 -22.38 -31.03 -7.33
C PHE A 667 -21.79 -30.37 -6.10
N GLY A 668 -20.73 -29.60 -6.28
CA GLY A 668 -20.15 -28.73 -5.27
C GLY A 668 -20.41 -27.25 -5.55
N ALA A 669 -19.91 -26.39 -4.65
CA ALA A 669 -19.99 -24.95 -4.81
C ALA A 669 -19.05 -24.41 -5.89
N PHE A 670 -17.87 -25.02 -6.02
CA PHE A 670 -16.79 -24.60 -6.92
C PHE A 670 -16.36 -25.71 -7.88
N GLY A 671 -17.16 -26.77 -8.02
CA GLY A 671 -16.85 -27.84 -8.94
C GLY A 671 -17.91 -28.92 -9.08
N LEU A 672 -17.61 -29.88 -9.94
CA LEU A 672 -18.44 -31.02 -10.27
C LEU A 672 -17.56 -32.28 -10.31
N LEU A 673 -17.98 -33.34 -9.63
CA LEU A 673 -17.35 -34.65 -9.71
C LEU A 673 -18.29 -35.60 -10.42
N ILE A 674 -17.79 -36.28 -11.46
CA ILE A 674 -18.48 -37.40 -12.11
C ILE A 674 -17.56 -38.62 -12.08
N ALA A 675 -18.03 -39.69 -11.46
CA ALA A 675 -17.27 -40.93 -11.32
C ALA A 675 -18.09 -42.08 -11.91
N GLY A 676 -17.50 -42.80 -12.87
CA GLY A 676 -18.10 -44.00 -13.45
C GLY A 676 -17.55 -44.33 -14.84
N PRO A 677 -17.76 -45.56 -15.34
CA PRO A 677 -17.12 -46.04 -16.56
C PRO A 677 -17.57 -45.30 -17.83
N ASN A 678 -18.76 -44.70 -17.81
CA ASN A 678 -19.30 -43.97 -18.97
C ASN A 678 -19.13 -42.44 -18.84
N SER A 679 -18.50 -41.95 -17.77
CA SER A 679 -18.38 -40.52 -17.44
C SER A 679 -17.86 -39.67 -18.61
N ARG A 680 -16.88 -40.16 -19.37
CA ARG A 680 -16.27 -39.46 -20.52
C ARG A 680 -17.22 -39.27 -21.72
N HIS A 681 -18.25 -40.10 -21.88
CA HIS A 681 -19.23 -39.93 -22.96
C HIS A 681 -20.12 -38.69 -22.74
N HIS A 682 -20.18 -38.18 -21.50
CA HIS A 682 -20.99 -37.05 -21.11
C HIS A 682 -20.27 -35.70 -21.19
N GLU A 683 -19.01 -35.68 -21.65
CA GLU A 683 -18.19 -34.47 -21.81
C GLU A 683 -18.88 -33.28 -22.49
N PRO A 684 -19.66 -33.44 -23.60
CA PRO A 684 -20.31 -32.29 -24.23
C PRO A 684 -21.26 -31.54 -23.30
N LEU A 685 -22.05 -32.26 -22.48
CA LEU A 685 -22.98 -31.65 -21.53
C LEU A 685 -22.23 -31.00 -20.35
N LEU A 686 -21.17 -31.66 -19.88
CA LEU A 686 -20.34 -31.15 -18.77
C LEU A 686 -19.59 -29.88 -19.18
N CYS A 687 -19.05 -29.81 -20.40
CA CYS A 687 -18.38 -28.62 -20.90
C CYS A 687 -19.34 -27.42 -21.03
N SER A 688 -20.57 -27.64 -21.53
CA SER A 688 -21.58 -26.58 -21.58
C SER A 688 -22.04 -26.14 -20.20
N PHE A 689 -22.15 -27.05 -19.24
CA PHE A 689 -22.42 -26.70 -17.85
C PHE A 689 -21.32 -25.81 -17.25
N LEU A 690 -20.05 -26.21 -17.45
CA LEU A 690 -18.90 -25.43 -17.01
C LEU A 690 -18.85 -24.04 -17.64
N GLU A 691 -19.15 -23.90 -18.93
CA GLU A 691 -19.19 -22.60 -19.60
C GLU A 691 -20.16 -21.63 -18.89
N TYR A 692 -21.39 -22.07 -18.61
CA TYR A 692 -22.35 -21.22 -17.92
C TYR A 692 -22.01 -20.99 -16.45
N GLU A 693 -21.48 -21.98 -15.73
CA GLU A 693 -21.08 -21.80 -14.35
C GLU A 693 -19.85 -20.87 -14.22
N SER A 694 -18.89 -20.95 -15.15
CA SER A 694 -17.74 -20.02 -15.21
C SER A 694 -18.19 -18.59 -15.44
N MET A 695 -19.17 -18.36 -16.34
CA MET A 695 -19.80 -17.05 -16.50
C MET A 695 -20.58 -16.61 -15.24
N ASN A 696 -21.25 -17.53 -14.56
CA ASN A 696 -21.97 -17.26 -13.31
C ASN A 696 -21.02 -16.81 -12.20
N LEU A 697 -19.87 -17.47 -12.05
CA LEU A 697 -18.82 -17.10 -11.11
C LEU A 697 -18.25 -15.71 -11.43
N PHE A 698 -17.90 -15.47 -12.69
CA PHE A 698 -17.42 -14.16 -13.14
C PHE A 698 -18.44 -13.03 -12.89
N THR A 699 -19.73 -13.31 -13.08
CA THR A 699 -20.83 -12.37 -12.77
C THR A 699 -20.87 -12.00 -11.28
N GLN A 700 -20.55 -12.93 -10.38
CA GLN A 700 -20.47 -12.65 -8.94
C GLN A 700 -19.32 -11.70 -8.61
N ASN A 701 -18.14 -11.94 -9.17
CA ASN A 701 -16.97 -11.07 -8.97
C ASN A 701 -17.17 -9.68 -9.59
N PHE A 702 -17.78 -9.62 -10.78
CA PHE A 702 -18.15 -8.36 -11.42
C PHE A 702 -19.08 -7.53 -10.52
N PHE A 703 -20.10 -8.16 -9.94
CA PHE A 703 -21.03 -7.50 -9.02
C PHE A 703 -20.31 -6.94 -7.78
N ALA A 704 -19.42 -7.74 -7.18
CA ALA A 704 -18.62 -7.30 -6.04
C ALA A 704 -17.74 -6.08 -6.39
N ARG A 705 -17.07 -6.09 -7.54
CA ARG A 705 -16.25 -4.97 -8.00
C ARG A 705 -17.07 -3.71 -8.26
N MET A 706 -18.23 -3.85 -8.88
CA MET A 706 -19.14 -2.74 -9.14
C MET A 706 -19.53 -2.01 -7.84
N PHE A 707 -19.78 -2.73 -6.73
CA PHE A 707 -20.05 -2.07 -5.46
C PHE A 707 -18.89 -1.25 -4.93
N ILE A 708 -17.66 -1.74 -5.07
CA ILE A 708 -16.47 -1.01 -4.62
C ILE A 708 -16.35 0.30 -5.40
N VAL A 709 -16.55 0.26 -6.72
CA VAL A 709 -16.52 1.47 -7.57
C VAL A 709 -17.63 2.46 -7.19
N VAL A 710 -18.84 1.96 -6.87
CA VAL A 710 -19.94 2.81 -6.39
C VAL A 710 -19.62 3.43 -5.03
N ASP A 711 -18.97 2.69 -4.13
CA ASP A 711 -18.55 3.22 -2.84
C ASP A 711 -17.45 4.28 -2.99
N ASP A 712 -16.48 4.05 -3.88
CA ASP A 712 -15.47 5.04 -4.23
C ASP A 712 -16.09 6.34 -4.76
N MET A 713 -17.16 6.26 -5.57
CA MET A 713 -17.92 7.45 -6.00
C MET A 713 -18.57 8.21 -4.84
N LYS A 714 -19.06 7.52 -3.81
CA LYS A 714 -19.56 8.18 -2.58
C LYS A 714 -18.45 8.92 -1.85
N THR A 715 -17.26 8.32 -1.73
CA THR A 715 -16.12 9.01 -1.10
C THR A 715 -15.75 10.28 -1.87
N VAL A 716 -15.80 10.25 -3.22
CA VAL A 716 -15.58 11.44 -4.05
C VAL A 716 -16.67 12.50 -3.83
N ARG A 717 -17.92 12.09 -3.65
CA ARG A 717 -19.02 13.00 -3.30
C ARG A 717 -18.77 13.70 -1.95
N GLU A 718 -18.37 12.95 -0.93
CA GLU A 718 -18.01 13.50 0.39
C GLU A 718 -16.81 14.45 0.29
N MET A 719 -15.82 14.14 -0.56
CA MET A 719 -14.70 15.04 -0.85
C MET A 719 -15.16 16.34 -1.52
N LEU A 720 -16.11 16.27 -2.47
CA LEU A 720 -16.68 17.43 -3.15
C LEU A 720 -17.46 18.34 -2.19
N GLU A 721 -18.21 17.79 -1.24
CA GLU A 721 -18.94 18.58 -0.23
C GLU A 721 -18.02 19.41 0.66
N ILE A 722 -16.77 18.95 0.87
CA ILE A 722 -15.77 19.62 1.70
C ILE A 722 -14.74 20.40 0.85
N ALA A 723 -14.84 20.35 -0.48
CA ALA A 723 -13.83 20.90 -1.40
C ALA A 723 -13.59 22.42 -1.26
N ASP A 724 -14.56 23.17 -0.74
CA ASP A 724 -14.39 24.60 -0.47
C ASP A 724 -13.39 24.90 0.66
N ARG A 725 -13.14 23.94 1.57
CA ARG A 725 -12.28 24.14 2.75
C ARG A 725 -10.80 23.89 2.46
N ASP A 726 -10.50 23.03 1.50
CA ASP A 726 -9.14 22.58 1.21
C ASP A 726 -8.79 22.82 -0.27
N PRO A 727 -7.81 23.68 -0.56
CA PRO A 727 -7.47 24.03 -1.94
C PRO A 727 -6.80 22.88 -2.73
N ASN A 728 -6.25 21.85 -2.07
CA ASN A 728 -5.59 20.71 -2.73
C ASN A 728 -6.58 19.61 -3.16
N ARG A 729 -7.75 19.51 -2.50
CA ARG A 729 -8.73 18.45 -2.76
C ARG A 729 -9.29 18.44 -4.18
N LEU A 730 -9.41 19.59 -4.85
CA LEU A 730 -9.92 19.64 -6.22
C LEU A 730 -9.02 18.89 -7.22
N HIS A 731 -7.69 18.88 -7.00
CA HIS A 731 -6.79 18.12 -7.85
C HIS A 731 -6.94 16.62 -7.60
N GLU A 732 -6.99 16.22 -6.33
CA GLU A 732 -7.22 14.83 -5.92
C GLU A 732 -8.55 14.29 -6.46
N ILE A 733 -9.64 15.05 -6.31
CA ILE A 733 -10.97 14.73 -6.85
C ILE A 733 -10.92 14.51 -8.35
N ARG A 734 -10.24 15.38 -9.11
CA ARG A 734 -10.09 15.22 -10.57
C ARG A 734 -9.31 13.97 -10.95
N ASN A 735 -8.22 13.70 -10.25
CA ASN A 735 -7.43 12.49 -10.50
C ASN A 735 -8.26 11.24 -10.19
N ARG A 736 -9.00 11.22 -9.08
CA ARG A 736 -9.86 10.08 -8.71
C ARG A 736 -11.04 9.91 -9.65
N LEU A 737 -11.68 10.99 -10.10
CA LEU A 737 -12.72 10.95 -11.14
C LEU A 737 -12.19 10.44 -12.48
N ALA A 738 -10.96 10.79 -12.86
CA ALA A 738 -10.33 10.28 -14.08
C ALA A 738 -10.08 8.77 -14.01
N VAL A 739 -9.62 8.27 -12.86
CA VAL A 739 -9.47 6.83 -12.60
C VAL A 739 -10.83 6.14 -12.66
N LEU A 740 -11.83 6.61 -11.90
CA LEU A 740 -13.18 6.05 -11.87
C LEU A 740 -13.84 6.04 -13.26
N SER A 741 -13.62 7.09 -14.06
CA SER A 741 -14.12 7.14 -15.43
C SER A 741 -13.52 6.04 -16.30
N LYS A 742 -12.21 5.82 -16.21
CA LYS A 742 -11.55 4.71 -16.91
C LYS A 742 -12.10 3.35 -16.44
N GLU A 743 -12.24 3.16 -15.13
CA GLU A 743 -12.75 1.91 -14.55
C GLU A 743 -14.19 1.61 -14.99
N ILE A 744 -15.09 2.60 -14.97
CA ILE A 744 -16.49 2.42 -15.40
C ILE A 744 -16.56 2.04 -16.88
N ILE A 745 -15.76 2.67 -17.75
CA ILE A 745 -15.70 2.32 -19.18
C ILE A 745 -15.29 0.86 -19.37
N LEU A 746 -14.21 0.43 -18.70
CA LEU A 746 -13.72 -0.94 -18.80
C LEU A 746 -14.71 -1.96 -18.22
N LEU A 747 -15.46 -1.62 -17.16
CA LEU A 747 -16.54 -2.45 -16.63
C LEU A 747 -17.70 -2.58 -17.63
N GLU A 748 -18.10 -1.50 -18.29
CA GLU A 748 -19.14 -1.53 -19.33
C GLU A 748 -18.73 -2.43 -20.50
N GLU A 749 -17.50 -2.32 -20.96
CA GLU A 749 -16.94 -3.16 -22.03
C GLU A 749 -16.88 -4.65 -21.61
N THR A 750 -16.44 -4.92 -20.39
CA THR A 750 -16.39 -6.29 -19.83
C THR A 750 -17.78 -6.93 -19.76
N LEU A 751 -18.78 -6.16 -19.33
CA LEU A 751 -20.17 -6.63 -19.29
C LEU A 751 -20.72 -6.87 -20.69
N GLY A 752 -20.29 -6.08 -21.68
CA GLY A 752 -20.59 -6.30 -23.10
C GLY A 752 -20.13 -7.68 -23.59
N PHE A 753 -18.87 -8.05 -23.33
CA PHE A 753 -18.34 -9.38 -23.69
C PHE A 753 -19.10 -10.52 -23.00
N LEU A 754 -19.42 -10.36 -21.71
CA LEU A 754 -20.19 -11.36 -20.96
C LEU A 754 -21.60 -11.57 -21.56
N ARG A 755 -22.26 -10.49 -21.98
CA ARG A 755 -23.58 -10.58 -22.62
C ARG A 755 -23.50 -11.26 -23.99
N GLU A 756 -22.55 -10.85 -24.83
CA GLU A 756 -22.35 -11.46 -26.16
C GLU A 756 -22.06 -12.97 -26.03
N SER A 757 -21.21 -13.35 -25.08
CA SER A 757 -20.89 -14.75 -24.80
C SER A 757 -22.13 -15.56 -24.37
N LEU A 758 -23.00 -14.96 -23.56
CA LEU A 758 -24.22 -15.60 -23.09
C LEU A 758 -25.27 -15.76 -24.22
N ASP A 759 -25.32 -14.80 -25.14
CA ASP A 759 -26.20 -14.85 -26.32
C ASP A 759 -25.71 -15.87 -27.38
N GLU A 760 -24.38 -16.08 -27.48
CA GLU A 760 -23.75 -17.04 -28.38
C GLU A 760 -23.73 -18.48 -27.84
N ALA A 761 -23.80 -18.67 -26.52
CA ALA A 761 -23.73 -19.99 -25.88
C ALA A 761 -24.95 -20.87 -26.24
N GLU A 762 -24.71 -21.93 -27.02
CA GLU A 762 -25.72 -22.88 -27.45
C GLU A 762 -25.93 -24.00 -26.41
N ILE A 763 -27.18 -24.28 -26.07
CA ILE A 763 -27.54 -25.42 -25.22
C ILE A 763 -27.53 -26.69 -26.09
N PRO A 764 -26.71 -27.72 -25.75
CA PRO A 764 -26.68 -28.97 -26.48
C PRO A 764 -28.04 -29.67 -26.47
N THR A 765 -28.36 -30.40 -27.55
CA THR A 765 -29.58 -31.21 -27.60
C THR A 765 -29.49 -32.37 -26.62
N GLU A 766 -30.65 -32.77 -26.07
CA GLU A 766 -30.77 -33.92 -25.20
C GLU A 766 -30.17 -35.20 -25.85
N PRO A 767 -29.23 -35.89 -25.19
CA PRO A 767 -28.64 -37.10 -25.73
C PRO A 767 -29.66 -38.26 -25.76
N PRO A 768 -29.52 -39.22 -26.69
CA PRO A 768 -30.47 -40.32 -26.82
C PRO A 768 -30.37 -41.36 -25.69
N GLU A 769 -29.25 -41.43 -24.98
CA GLU A 769 -28.94 -42.43 -23.95
C GLU A 769 -29.65 -42.13 -22.62
N GLN A 770 -30.13 -43.15 -21.91
CA GLN A 770 -30.86 -42.98 -20.66
C GLN A 770 -30.04 -42.26 -19.57
N ALA A 771 -28.76 -42.64 -19.42
CA ALA A 771 -27.82 -41.96 -18.52
C ALA A 771 -27.64 -40.48 -18.89
N GLY A 772 -27.43 -40.21 -20.19
CA GLY A 772 -27.32 -38.84 -20.70
C GLY A 772 -28.58 -37.99 -20.51
N ARG A 773 -29.77 -38.58 -20.61
CA ARG A 773 -31.06 -37.89 -20.34
C ARG A 773 -31.19 -37.53 -18.88
N SER A 774 -30.89 -38.48 -17.98
CA SER A 774 -30.85 -38.22 -16.54
C SER A 774 -29.92 -37.06 -16.24
N LEU A 775 -28.68 -37.08 -16.79
CA LEU A 775 -27.74 -35.98 -16.61
C LEU A 775 -28.27 -34.64 -17.15
N TYR A 776 -28.85 -34.62 -18.36
CA TYR A 776 -29.41 -33.40 -18.96
C TYR A 776 -30.53 -32.80 -18.10
N GLU A 777 -31.43 -33.63 -17.56
CA GLU A 777 -32.50 -33.21 -16.65
C GLU A 777 -31.95 -32.65 -15.33
N ARG A 778 -30.84 -33.19 -14.81
CA ARG A 778 -30.22 -32.75 -13.56
C ARG A 778 -29.41 -31.46 -13.71
N LEU A 779 -28.69 -31.27 -14.82
CA LEU A 779 -27.90 -30.06 -15.07
C LEU A 779 -28.76 -28.80 -15.27
N GLN A 780 -29.99 -28.95 -15.76
CA GLN A 780 -30.95 -27.86 -15.96
C GLN A 780 -30.38 -26.62 -16.69
N LEU A 781 -29.57 -26.84 -17.73
CA LEU A 781 -28.84 -25.79 -18.46
C LEU A 781 -29.74 -24.63 -18.91
N GLY A 782 -30.97 -24.91 -19.34
CA GLY A 782 -31.94 -23.87 -19.74
C GLY A 782 -32.37 -22.97 -18.58
N THR A 783 -32.57 -23.52 -17.39
CA THR A 783 -32.89 -22.73 -16.19
C THR A 783 -31.71 -21.86 -15.81
N LEU A 784 -30.50 -22.43 -15.82
CA LEU A 784 -29.28 -21.75 -15.43
C LEU A 784 -28.95 -20.58 -16.38
N SER A 785 -29.06 -20.81 -17.69
CA SER A 785 -28.92 -19.77 -18.72
C SER A 785 -29.94 -18.63 -18.53
N LEU A 786 -31.22 -18.94 -18.27
CA LEU A 786 -32.25 -17.94 -17.99
C LEU A 786 -32.00 -17.13 -16.71
N GLN A 787 -31.50 -17.77 -15.65
CA GLN A 787 -31.15 -17.09 -14.40
C GLN A 787 -29.96 -16.15 -14.61
N LEU A 788 -28.93 -16.62 -15.31
CA LEU A 788 -27.75 -15.83 -15.63
C LEU A 788 -28.10 -14.62 -16.51
N MET A 789 -28.91 -14.81 -17.56
CA MET A 789 -29.40 -13.72 -18.40
C MET A 789 -30.12 -12.63 -17.59
N ARG A 790 -30.95 -13.01 -16.61
CA ARG A 790 -31.63 -12.06 -15.73
C ARG A 790 -30.65 -11.28 -14.85
N ARG A 791 -29.61 -11.93 -14.34
CA ARG A 791 -28.58 -11.29 -13.51
C ARG A 791 -27.71 -10.33 -14.32
N VAL A 792 -27.26 -10.73 -15.50
CA VAL A 792 -26.50 -9.86 -16.41
C VAL A 792 -27.31 -8.63 -16.80
N LYS A 793 -28.59 -8.81 -17.14
CA LYS A 793 -29.51 -7.69 -17.43
C LYS A 793 -29.73 -6.74 -16.24
N ASP A 794 -29.64 -7.26 -15.01
CA ASP A 794 -29.73 -6.41 -13.81
C ASP A 794 -28.43 -5.62 -13.59
N LEU A 795 -27.27 -6.25 -13.81
CA LEU A 795 -25.97 -5.59 -13.80
C LEU A 795 -25.89 -4.44 -14.82
N GLU A 796 -26.45 -4.61 -16.01
CA GLU A 796 -26.50 -3.53 -17.01
C GLU A 796 -27.24 -2.30 -16.48
N LYS A 797 -28.34 -2.49 -15.73
CA LYS A 797 -29.07 -1.37 -15.13
C LYS A 797 -28.25 -0.69 -14.05
N ASN A 798 -27.56 -1.46 -13.22
CA ASN A 798 -26.73 -0.93 -12.15
C ASN A 798 -25.53 -0.16 -12.72
N MET A 799 -24.93 -0.65 -13.80
CA MET A 799 -23.86 0.05 -14.53
C MET A 799 -24.33 1.36 -15.15
N MET A 800 -25.51 1.40 -15.77
CA MET A 800 -26.10 2.67 -16.24
C MET A 800 -26.33 3.66 -15.09
N GLY A 801 -26.75 3.17 -13.92
CA GLY A 801 -26.88 3.98 -12.71
C GLY A 801 -25.54 4.57 -12.25
N ALA A 802 -24.50 3.73 -12.18
CA ALA A 802 -23.14 4.15 -11.82
C ALA A 802 -22.56 5.18 -12.81
N ARG A 803 -22.81 4.99 -14.12
CA ARG A 803 -22.38 5.92 -15.16
C ARG A 803 -23.01 7.30 -14.97
N HIS A 804 -24.32 7.35 -14.73
CA HIS A 804 -25.02 8.61 -14.47
C HIS A 804 -24.53 9.29 -13.19
N GLU A 805 -24.22 8.53 -12.13
CA GLU A 805 -23.64 9.08 -10.91
C GLU A 805 -22.28 9.73 -11.17
N LEU A 806 -21.41 9.07 -11.95
CA LEU A 806 -20.13 9.65 -12.36
C LEU A 806 -20.32 10.95 -13.16
N ASP A 807 -21.27 10.99 -14.10
CA ASP A 807 -21.56 12.19 -14.88
C ASP A 807 -21.99 13.36 -13.96
N VAL A 808 -22.83 13.09 -12.96
CA VAL A 808 -23.22 14.08 -11.95
C VAL A 808 -22.03 14.56 -11.13
N LEU A 809 -21.12 13.67 -10.70
CA LEU A 809 -19.94 14.07 -9.95
C LEU A 809 -18.96 14.90 -10.80
N ASN A 810 -18.83 14.59 -12.09
CA ASN A 810 -18.06 15.39 -13.04
C ASN A 810 -18.65 16.80 -13.20
N GLU A 811 -19.97 16.91 -13.34
CA GLU A 811 -20.66 18.21 -13.39
C GLU A 811 -20.48 19.00 -12.08
N MET A 812 -20.63 18.36 -10.93
CA MET A 812 -20.40 18.99 -9.62
C MET A 812 -18.96 19.51 -9.47
N SER A 813 -17.97 18.70 -9.86
CA SER A 813 -16.55 19.09 -9.89
C SER A 813 -16.31 20.30 -10.82
N ALA A 814 -16.96 20.32 -11.98
CA ALA A 814 -16.89 21.45 -12.90
C ALA A 814 -17.49 22.73 -12.29
N ILE A 815 -18.67 22.62 -11.67
CA ILE A 815 -19.34 23.74 -10.98
C ILE A 815 -18.47 24.30 -9.86
N CYS A 816 -17.91 23.45 -8.99
CA CYS A 816 -17.00 23.89 -7.93
C CYS A 816 -15.76 24.61 -8.48
N SER A 817 -15.21 24.13 -9.60
CA SER A 817 -14.08 24.79 -10.27
C SER A 817 -14.47 26.14 -10.86
N GLU A 818 -15.63 26.24 -11.50
CA GLU A 818 -16.14 27.49 -12.08
C GLU A 818 -16.43 28.52 -11.01
N ASP A 819 -17.04 28.13 -9.89
CA ASP A 819 -17.29 29.02 -8.74
C ASP A 819 -15.97 29.58 -8.17
N LYS A 820 -14.94 28.74 -8.04
CA LYS A 820 -13.61 29.19 -7.59
C LYS A 820 -12.96 30.16 -8.57
N ILE A 821 -13.06 29.91 -9.88
CA ILE A 821 -12.57 30.81 -10.92
C ILE A 821 -13.34 32.13 -10.91
N PHE A 822 -14.66 32.08 -10.71
CA PHE A 822 -15.52 33.26 -10.62
C PHE A 822 -15.13 34.15 -9.43
N LYS A 823 -14.98 33.57 -8.23
CA LYS A 823 -14.51 34.27 -7.03
C LYS A 823 -13.14 34.92 -7.24
N GLN A 824 -12.21 34.23 -7.89
CA GLN A 824 -10.91 34.79 -8.24
C GLN A 824 -11.02 35.98 -9.21
N HIS A 825 -11.86 35.87 -10.24
CA HIS A 825 -12.09 36.98 -11.16
C HIS A 825 -12.74 38.19 -10.50
N GLU A 826 -13.68 37.98 -9.59
CA GLU A 826 -14.30 39.06 -8.82
C GLU A 826 -13.26 39.76 -7.93
N ALA A 827 -12.43 39.00 -7.21
CA ALA A 827 -11.33 39.54 -6.41
C ALA A 827 -10.34 40.34 -7.27
N ILE A 828 -9.94 39.82 -8.44
CA ILE A 828 -9.06 40.53 -9.38
C ILE A 828 -9.72 41.82 -9.87
N ARG A 829 -11.01 41.81 -10.22
CA ARG A 829 -11.73 43.02 -10.65
C ARG A 829 -11.77 44.07 -9.55
N PHE A 830 -12.06 43.68 -8.32
CA PHE A 830 -12.07 44.57 -7.17
C PHE A 830 -10.68 45.19 -6.95
N GLN A 831 -9.63 44.36 -6.89
CA GLN A 831 -8.25 44.83 -6.73
C GLN A 831 -7.81 45.75 -7.87
N THR A 832 -8.17 45.43 -9.11
CA THR A 832 -7.85 46.25 -10.29
C THR A 832 -8.51 47.61 -10.18
N ARG A 833 -9.79 47.66 -9.76
CA ARG A 833 -10.51 48.92 -9.56
C ARG A 833 -9.86 49.77 -8.47
N SER A 834 -9.56 49.18 -7.31
CA SER A 834 -8.87 49.88 -6.22
C SER A 834 -7.49 50.39 -6.65
N LEU A 835 -6.75 49.62 -7.45
CA LEU A 835 -5.45 50.03 -7.99
C LEU A 835 -5.59 51.24 -8.92
N CYS A 836 -6.58 51.26 -9.82
CA CYS A 836 -6.86 52.40 -10.69
C CYS A 836 -7.21 53.66 -9.87
N GLU A 837 -8.03 53.52 -8.83
CA GLU A 837 -8.38 54.62 -7.93
C GLU A 837 -7.13 55.17 -7.22
N LEU A 838 -6.30 54.28 -6.64
CA LEU A 838 -5.02 54.66 -6.01
C LEU A 838 -4.06 55.33 -6.99
N GLN A 839 -3.95 54.83 -8.22
CA GLN A 839 -3.11 55.43 -9.24
C GLN A 839 -3.56 56.85 -9.57
N SER A 840 -4.87 57.08 -9.72
CA SER A 840 -5.42 58.41 -9.98
C SER A 840 -5.14 59.40 -8.83
N ILE A 841 -5.18 58.93 -7.57
CA ILE A 841 -4.86 59.72 -6.39
C ILE A 841 -3.35 60.01 -6.33
N ASN A 842 -2.53 59.02 -6.67
CA ASN A 842 -1.08 59.16 -6.66
C ASN A 842 -0.60 60.13 -7.74
N GLU A 843 -1.18 60.11 -8.94
CA GLU A 843 -0.89 61.08 -10.02
C GLU A 843 -1.21 62.52 -9.59
N ARG A 844 -2.36 62.74 -8.94
CA ARG A 844 -2.74 64.05 -8.36
C ARG A 844 -1.80 64.47 -7.22
N SER A 845 -1.37 63.54 -6.39
CA SER A 845 -0.47 63.81 -5.27
C SER A 845 0.95 64.13 -5.74
N ALA A 846 1.45 63.39 -6.74
CA ALA A 846 2.77 63.59 -7.33
C ALA A 846 2.89 64.97 -8.00
N THR A 847 1.88 65.38 -8.77
CA THR A 847 1.84 66.72 -9.40
C THR A 847 1.80 67.84 -8.36
N THR A 848 1.01 67.67 -7.29
CA THR A 848 0.93 68.64 -6.19
C THR A 848 2.26 68.77 -5.44
N LEU A 849 2.95 67.64 -5.17
CA LEU A 849 4.26 67.64 -4.52
C LEU A 849 5.32 68.35 -5.36
N GLN A 850 5.33 68.16 -6.68
CA GLN A 850 6.25 68.86 -7.58
C GLN A 850 6.05 70.38 -7.54
N LEU A 851 4.80 70.85 -7.49
CA LEU A 851 4.49 72.28 -7.35
C LEU A 851 5.01 72.86 -6.03
N ILE A 852 4.78 72.17 -4.91
CA ILE A 852 5.29 72.59 -3.59
C ILE A 852 6.82 72.65 -3.59
N GLN A 853 7.49 71.70 -4.22
CA GLN A 853 8.95 71.66 -4.30
C GLN A 853 9.55 72.88 -5.00
N VAL A 854 8.96 73.31 -6.12
CA VAL A 854 9.41 74.49 -6.85
C VAL A 854 9.30 75.74 -5.97
N ILE A 855 8.18 75.90 -5.27
CA ILE A 855 7.95 77.03 -4.36
C ILE A 855 8.96 77.03 -3.20
N LEU A 856 9.16 75.88 -2.56
CA LEU A 856 10.04 75.75 -1.39
C LEU A 856 11.52 75.93 -1.77
N SER A 857 11.92 75.48 -2.97
CA SER A 857 13.26 75.73 -3.53
C SER A 857 13.51 77.22 -3.79
N GLY A 858 12.48 77.97 -4.18
CA GLY A 858 12.54 79.42 -4.36
C GLY A 858 12.82 80.13 -3.04
N ASN A 859 12.00 79.86 -2.02
CA ASN A 859 12.18 80.46 -0.70
C ASN A 859 13.55 80.14 -0.10
N LEU A 860 13.99 78.87 -0.16
CA LEU A 860 15.30 78.46 0.35
C LEU A 860 16.46 79.15 -0.40
N ALA A 861 16.35 79.30 -1.73
CA ALA A 861 17.38 79.97 -2.52
C ALA A 861 17.50 81.45 -2.16
N PHE A 862 16.39 82.14 -1.98
CA PHE A 862 16.38 83.55 -1.56
C PHE A 862 16.89 83.73 -0.13
N ASP A 863 16.52 82.85 0.81
CA ASP A 863 17.02 82.90 2.20
C ASP A 863 18.54 82.67 2.28
N ILE A 864 19.08 81.74 1.48
CA ILE A 864 20.53 81.48 1.42
C ILE A 864 21.27 82.67 0.79
N LEU A 865 20.72 83.24 -0.29
CA LEU A 865 21.27 84.44 -0.92
C LEU A 865 21.30 85.61 0.07
N ASP A 866 20.17 85.89 0.73
CA ASP A 866 20.05 86.96 1.72
C ASP A 866 21.04 86.78 2.87
N ARG A 867 21.26 85.55 3.32
CA ARG A 867 22.24 85.27 4.39
C ARG A 867 23.71 85.38 3.95
N LEU A 868 24.00 85.14 2.67
CA LEU A 868 25.33 85.29 2.08
C LEU A 868 25.66 86.74 1.73
N THR A 869 24.66 87.54 1.34
CA THR A 869 24.85 88.95 0.95
C THR A 869 24.39 89.96 1.99
N GLY A 870 23.75 89.53 3.07
CA GLY A 870 23.23 90.36 4.14
C GLY A 870 24.30 90.87 5.11
N ASP A 871 23.96 91.92 5.84
CA ASP A 871 24.86 92.71 6.69
C ASP A 871 25.59 91.92 7.81
N TRP A 872 25.12 90.70 8.12
CA TRP A 872 25.65 89.89 9.23
C TRP A 872 26.90 89.06 8.91
N SER A 873 27.21 88.77 7.63
CA SER A 873 28.33 87.89 7.25
C SER A 873 29.57 88.64 6.76
N LEU A 874 29.42 89.89 6.33
CA LEU A 874 30.43 90.65 5.58
C LEU A 874 31.03 91.86 6.33
N GLN A 875 30.62 92.12 7.57
CA GLN A 875 31.18 93.19 8.41
C GLN A 875 32.63 92.89 8.82
N GLY A 876 33.57 93.22 7.95
CA GLY A 876 35.00 93.27 8.31
C GLY A 876 35.97 93.19 7.14
N GLN A 877 35.51 92.89 5.92
CA GLN A 877 36.40 92.67 4.78
C GLN A 877 36.16 93.69 3.65
N ALA A 878 37.09 94.65 3.52
CA ALA A 878 37.01 95.75 2.54
C ALA A 878 36.98 95.27 1.07
N TRP A 879 37.54 94.09 0.77
CA TRP A 879 37.53 93.51 -0.57
C TRP A 879 36.13 93.09 -1.03
N ALA A 880 35.25 92.71 -0.10
CA ALA A 880 33.91 92.23 -0.44
C ALA A 880 32.95 93.38 -0.75
N LEU A 881 33.06 94.51 -0.03
CA LEU A 881 32.33 95.75 -0.32
C LEU A 881 32.70 96.34 -1.69
N SER A 882 33.97 96.26 -2.11
CA SER A 882 34.38 96.69 -3.45
C SER A 882 33.87 95.80 -4.58
N PHE A 883 33.57 94.53 -4.30
CA PHE A 883 33.06 93.56 -5.28
C PHE A 883 31.54 93.57 -5.38
N LEU A 884 30.85 93.69 -4.23
CA LEU A 884 29.39 93.63 -4.14
C LEU A 884 28.71 94.95 -4.55
N ASN A 885 29.34 96.12 -4.34
CA ASN A 885 28.75 97.41 -4.70
C ASN A 885 28.34 97.58 -6.18
N PRO A 886 29.22 97.35 -7.17
CA PRO A 886 28.85 97.45 -8.59
C PRO A 886 27.91 96.31 -9.04
N LEU A 887 27.88 95.19 -8.31
CA LEU A 887 27.13 93.99 -8.67
C LEU A 887 25.70 93.96 -8.08
N ILE A 888 25.48 94.58 -6.91
CA ILE A 888 24.24 94.52 -6.13
C ILE A 888 23.50 95.87 -6.11
N PHE A 889 24.20 96.98 -5.87
CA PHE A 889 23.55 98.26 -5.54
C PHE A 889 23.36 99.22 -6.74
N GLU A 890 24.12 99.07 -7.83
CA GLU A 890 24.01 99.95 -9.00
C GLU A 890 23.11 99.41 -10.13
N ASN A 891 22.90 98.09 -10.24
CA ASN A 891 22.13 97.46 -11.33
C ASN A 891 21.14 96.40 -10.82
N ALA A 892 19.95 96.84 -10.42
CA ALA A 892 18.87 95.96 -9.93
C ALA A 892 18.50 94.84 -10.93
N GLY A 893 18.59 95.10 -12.24
CA GLY A 893 18.30 94.10 -13.27
C GLY A 893 19.34 92.96 -13.32
N LEU A 894 20.61 93.26 -13.04
CA LEU A 894 21.68 92.27 -13.07
C LEU A 894 21.64 91.37 -11.82
N TRP A 895 21.28 91.94 -10.68
CA TRP A 895 21.00 91.21 -9.44
C TRP A 895 19.80 90.25 -9.56
N PHE A 896 18.73 90.65 -10.23
CA PHE A 896 17.58 89.79 -10.49
C PHE A 896 17.94 88.56 -11.34
N VAL A 897 18.75 88.75 -12.39
CA VAL A 897 19.23 87.64 -13.25
C VAL A 897 20.14 86.69 -12.48
N LEU A 898 21.05 87.21 -11.66
CA LEU A 898 21.91 86.39 -10.80
C LEU A 898 21.09 85.60 -9.75
N SER A 899 20.05 86.21 -9.20
CA SER A 899 19.16 85.56 -8.24
C SER A 899 18.34 84.43 -8.88
N LEU A 900 17.85 84.63 -10.11
CA LEU A 900 17.19 83.59 -10.90
C LEU A 900 18.14 82.44 -11.27
N LEU A 901 19.40 82.74 -11.62
CA LEU A 901 20.42 81.72 -11.89
C LEU A 901 20.77 80.93 -10.63
N PHE A 902 20.84 81.59 -9.47
CA PHE A 902 21.06 80.91 -8.19
C PHE A 902 19.86 80.03 -7.79
N TRP A 903 18.63 80.52 -7.96
CA TRP A 903 17.43 79.71 -7.77
C TRP A 903 17.41 78.48 -8.68
N ALA A 904 17.73 78.64 -9.96
CA ALA A 904 17.86 77.51 -10.89
C ALA A 904 18.95 76.52 -10.45
N GLY A 905 20.07 77.00 -9.88
CA GLY A 905 21.12 76.17 -9.30
C GLY A 905 20.67 75.38 -8.06
N VAL A 906 19.96 76.03 -7.12
CA VAL A 906 19.42 75.41 -5.91
C VAL A 906 18.30 74.41 -6.25
N ALA A 907 17.41 74.76 -7.18
CA ALA A 907 16.37 73.87 -7.70
C ALA A 907 17.00 72.65 -8.39
N GLY A 908 18.04 72.84 -9.21
CA GLY A 908 18.82 71.77 -9.82
C GLY A 908 19.47 70.82 -8.80
N LEU A 909 20.05 71.37 -7.73
CA LEU A 909 20.64 70.58 -6.63
C LEU A 909 19.58 69.79 -5.86
N LEU A 910 18.42 70.38 -5.55
CA LEU A 910 17.32 69.69 -4.87
C LEU A 910 16.74 68.57 -5.75
N LEU A 911 16.54 68.83 -7.05
CA LEU A 911 16.13 67.81 -8.01
C LEU A 911 17.16 66.68 -8.10
N TYR A 912 18.46 66.99 -8.06
CA TYR A 912 19.52 65.99 -8.03
C TYR A 912 19.49 65.14 -6.76
N LEU A 913 19.36 65.77 -5.58
CA LEU A 913 19.27 65.06 -4.29
C LEU A 913 18.03 64.18 -4.22
N LEU A 914 16.87 64.68 -4.67
CA LEU A 914 15.63 63.90 -4.73
C LEU A 914 15.76 62.74 -5.71
N ARG A 915 16.28 62.97 -6.92
CA ARG A 915 16.52 61.90 -7.90
C ARG A 915 17.49 60.85 -7.35
N SER A 916 18.46 61.27 -6.53
CA SER A 916 19.37 60.37 -5.82
C SER A 916 18.64 59.58 -4.71
N PHE A 917 17.77 60.21 -3.93
CA PHE A 917 16.95 59.52 -2.93
C PHE A 917 15.92 58.56 -3.55
N THR A 918 15.27 58.96 -4.65
CA THR A 918 14.36 58.11 -5.42
C THR A 918 15.10 56.96 -6.08
N TYR A 919 16.31 57.20 -6.61
CA TYR A 919 17.16 56.13 -7.14
C TYR A 919 17.55 55.13 -6.05
N ARG A 920 17.81 55.60 -4.81
CA ARG A 920 18.05 54.75 -3.63
C ARG A 920 16.81 54.02 -3.11
N SER A 921 15.61 54.53 -3.38
CA SER A 921 14.35 53.86 -3.02
C SER A 921 13.87 52.86 -4.09
N GLN A 922 14.34 53.00 -5.32
CA GLN A 922 14.10 52.07 -6.42
C GLN A 922 14.97 50.81 -6.29
N GLY A 923 14.50 49.66 -6.82
CA GLY A 923 15.23 48.38 -6.75
C GLY A 923 14.80 47.48 -5.60
N VAL A 924 13.49 47.31 -5.44
CA VAL A 924 12.88 46.30 -4.58
C VAL A 924 12.88 44.97 -5.31
N VAL A 925 13.39 43.92 -4.67
CA VAL A 925 13.23 42.53 -5.10
C VAL A 925 12.15 41.93 -4.21
N SER A 926 11.03 41.51 -4.82
CA SER A 926 9.94 40.84 -4.12
C SER A 926 9.85 39.39 -4.57
N ILE A 927 9.93 38.46 -3.64
CA ILE A 927 9.71 37.03 -3.90
C ILE A 927 8.42 36.63 -3.22
N ARG A 928 7.58 35.93 -3.95
CA ARG A 928 6.30 35.42 -3.48
C ARG A 928 6.31 33.91 -3.68
N MET A 929 5.98 33.19 -2.62
CA MET A 929 5.83 31.75 -2.62
C MET A 929 4.41 31.41 -2.16
N THR A 930 3.70 30.68 -3.00
CA THR A 930 2.39 30.13 -2.67
C THR A 930 2.61 28.71 -2.16
N ARG A 931 2.19 28.42 -0.93
CA ARG A 931 2.39 27.11 -0.30
C ARG A 931 1.14 26.80 0.52
N GLN A 932 0.34 25.85 0.05
CA GLN A 932 -0.96 25.45 0.61
C GLN A 932 -0.77 24.23 1.53
N VAL A 933 -0.20 24.47 2.71
CA VAL A 933 0.19 23.42 3.67
C VAL A 933 -0.54 23.66 5.00
N PRO A 934 -1.02 22.60 5.68
CA PRO A 934 -1.65 22.74 6.99
C PRO A 934 -0.66 23.31 8.02
N ILE A 935 -1.15 24.09 8.96
CA ILE A 935 -0.36 24.78 9.99
C ILE A 935 -0.98 24.59 11.37
N ASP A 936 -0.18 24.51 12.42
CA ASP A 936 -0.70 24.63 13.78
C ASP A 936 -0.81 26.10 14.17
N LEU A 937 -2.05 26.56 14.39
CA LEU A 937 -2.37 27.93 14.81
C LEU A 937 -1.69 28.32 16.13
N LYS A 938 -1.44 27.37 17.04
CA LYS A 938 -0.77 27.65 18.33
C LYS A 938 0.72 27.95 18.14
N ASN A 939 1.39 27.13 17.33
CA ASN A 939 2.81 27.31 17.00
C ASN A 939 3.00 28.57 16.18
N LEU A 940 2.14 28.81 15.18
CA LEU A 940 2.16 30.04 14.39
C LEU A 940 1.94 31.29 15.26
N ALA A 941 0.99 31.27 16.20
CA ALA A 941 0.76 32.39 17.11
C ALA A 941 1.99 32.67 18.01
N THR A 942 2.70 31.62 18.43
CA THR A 942 3.95 31.75 19.20
C THR A 942 5.06 32.34 18.33
N PHE A 943 5.20 31.88 17.09
CA PHE A 943 6.14 32.41 16.11
C PHE A 943 5.89 33.89 15.83
N LEU A 944 4.64 34.29 15.53
CA LEU A 944 4.27 35.67 15.23
C LEU A 944 4.54 36.62 16.41
N ARG A 945 4.42 36.16 17.66
CA ARG A 945 4.77 36.96 18.86
C ARG A 945 6.25 37.30 18.95
N THR A 946 7.13 36.51 18.34
CA THR A 946 8.58 36.81 18.31
C THR A 946 8.91 37.94 17.32
N LYS A 947 8.02 38.21 16.36
CA LYS A 947 8.22 39.16 15.27
C LYS A 947 7.62 40.54 15.59
N ASN A 948 8.10 41.58 14.91
CA ASN A 948 7.60 42.95 15.09
C ASN A 948 6.60 43.28 13.99
N ILE A 949 5.32 42.96 14.24
CA ILE A 949 4.22 43.13 13.29
C ILE A 949 4.04 44.61 12.97
N SER A 950 4.08 44.94 11.69
CA SER A 950 3.91 46.30 11.16
C SER A 950 2.49 46.57 10.65
N ASP A 951 1.84 45.56 10.07
CA ASP A 951 0.47 45.65 9.57
C ASP A 951 -0.21 44.29 9.69
N GLU A 952 -1.51 44.29 9.98
CA GLU A 952 -2.33 43.10 10.14
C GLU A 952 -3.73 43.39 9.58
N SER A 953 -4.16 42.54 8.66
CA SER A 953 -5.47 42.66 8.02
C SER A 953 -6.16 41.31 7.95
N HIS A 954 -7.44 41.27 8.34
CA HIS A 954 -8.26 40.07 8.27
C HIS A 954 -9.33 40.25 7.20
N THR A 955 -9.45 39.26 6.31
CA THR A 955 -10.49 39.19 5.29
C THR A 955 -11.41 38.03 5.65
N TYR A 956 -12.70 38.34 5.83
CA TYR A 956 -13.73 37.36 6.16
C TYR A 956 -14.57 37.10 4.91
N ASP A 957 -14.50 35.87 4.37
CA ASP A 957 -15.31 35.44 3.24
C ASP A 957 -15.98 34.10 3.55
N GLY A 958 -17.24 34.15 4.00
CA GLY A 958 -18.02 32.97 4.39
C GLY A 958 -17.32 32.09 5.43
N ASN A 959 -16.89 30.89 5.01
CA ASN A 959 -16.22 29.88 5.83
C ASN A 959 -14.68 29.99 5.82
N ILE A 960 -14.10 30.98 5.14
CA ILE A 960 -12.66 31.19 5.01
C ILE A 960 -12.29 32.49 5.74
N ARG A 961 -11.28 32.42 6.62
CA ARG A 961 -10.80 33.58 7.39
C ARG A 961 -9.34 33.82 7.09
N ILE A 962 -9.07 34.67 6.10
CA ILE A 962 -7.70 34.95 5.67
C ILE A 962 -7.11 36.05 6.55
N ALA A 963 -6.13 35.69 7.37
CA ALA A 963 -5.27 36.62 8.07
C ALA A 963 -4.04 36.93 7.22
N LYS A 964 -3.73 38.22 7.11
CA LYS A 964 -2.55 38.72 6.43
C LYS A 964 -1.74 39.56 7.39
N VAL A 965 -0.55 39.06 7.73
CA VAL A 965 0.36 39.66 8.69
C VAL A 965 1.63 40.11 7.98
N VAL A 966 2.03 41.36 8.19
CA VAL A 966 3.23 41.97 7.61
C VAL A 966 4.15 42.42 8.74
N TRP A 967 5.41 41.98 8.71
CA TRP A 967 6.42 42.40 9.69
C TRP A 967 7.73 42.82 9.04
N ASN A 968 8.53 43.58 9.80
CA ASN A 968 9.89 43.95 9.42
C ASN A 968 10.90 43.20 10.28
N GLU A 969 11.97 42.69 9.66
CA GLU A 969 12.98 41.92 10.38
C GLU A 969 13.89 42.78 11.28
N LYS A 970 14.36 42.20 12.40
CA LYS A 970 15.00 42.97 13.48
C LYS A 970 16.48 43.31 13.22
N PHE A 971 17.25 42.41 12.61
CA PHE A 971 18.71 42.52 12.56
C PHE A 971 19.24 43.06 11.22
N LYS A 972 19.47 44.39 11.14
CA LYS A 972 20.03 45.05 9.94
C LYS A 972 21.34 44.46 9.42
N LYS A 973 22.18 43.88 10.29
CA LYS A 973 23.49 43.33 9.90
C LYS A 973 23.36 42.00 9.15
N GLU A 974 22.42 41.16 9.53
CA GLU A 974 22.17 39.85 8.90
C GLU A 974 21.63 40.01 7.48
N TRP A 975 20.94 41.12 7.20
CA TRP A 975 20.34 41.42 5.91
C TRP A 975 21.15 42.40 5.04
N GLY A 976 22.48 42.45 5.22
CA GLY A 976 23.37 43.23 4.36
C GLY A 976 23.19 44.76 4.47
N GLY A 977 22.58 45.23 5.56
CA GLY A 977 22.33 46.64 5.86
C GLY A 977 20.93 47.16 5.51
N ALA A 978 20.10 46.38 4.79
CA ALA A 978 18.72 46.71 4.45
C ALA A 978 17.74 45.76 5.15
N VAL A 979 16.66 46.28 5.74
CA VAL A 979 15.66 45.45 6.43
C VAL A 979 14.63 44.95 5.41
N PRO A 980 14.42 43.62 5.26
CA PRO A 980 13.32 43.10 4.46
C PRO A 980 11.98 43.24 5.20
N THR A 981 10.92 43.35 4.41
CA THR A 981 9.53 43.25 4.86
C THR A 981 8.98 41.88 4.43
N VAL A 982 8.48 41.09 5.39
CA VAL A 982 7.89 39.78 5.12
C VAL A 982 6.37 39.89 5.32
N GLN A 983 5.63 39.20 4.48
CA GLN A 983 4.17 39.14 4.51
C GLN A 983 3.76 37.66 4.46
N LEU A 984 2.96 37.24 5.43
CA LEU A 984 2.37 35.92 5.53
C LEU A 984 0.84 36.02 5.40
N GLU A 985 0.26 35.16 4.58
CA GLU A 985 -1.18 34.99 4.40
C GLU A 985 -1.55 33.55 4.77
N TYR A 986 -2.46 33.39 5.73
CA TYR A 986 -2.92 32.10 6.23
C TYR A 986 -4.42 32.11 6.57
N ASP A 987 -5.05 30.95 6.53
CA ASP A 987 -6.44 30.74 6.91
C ASP A 987 -6.52 30.36 8.41
N GLU A 988 -7.16 31.22 9.21
CA GLU A 988 -7.37 31.02 10.64
C GLU A 988 -8.38 29.92 10.94
N GLN A 989 -9.32 29.65 10.04
CA GLN A 989 -10.43 28.73 10.31
C GLN A 989 -10.09 27.29 9.90
N ASN A 990 -9.45 27.12 8.75
CA ASN A 990 -9.05 25.79 8.25
C ASN A 990 -7.59 25.44 8.57
N ALA A 991 -6.85 26.36 9.19
CA ALA A 991 -5.45 26.17 9.61
C ALA A 991 -4.53 25.79 8.44
N PHE A 992 -4.54 26.60 7.37
CA PHE A 992 -3.67 26.45 6.21
C PHE A 992 -2.84 27.70 5.98
N MET A 993 -1.54 27.55 5.73
CA MET A 993 -0.76 28.60 5.09
C MET A 993 -1.19 28.71 3.63
N LEU A 994 -1.32 29.94 3.10
CA LEU A 994 -1.68 30.17 1.71
C LEU A 994 -0.48 30.71 0.93
N GLN A 995 0.15 31.76 1.45
CA GLN A 995 1.21 32.47 0.76
C GLN A 995 2.16 33.16 1.73
N ILE A 996 3.46 33.15 1.42
CA ILE A 996 4.47 33.95 2.11
C ILE A 996 5.28 34.74 1.07
N SER A 997 5.61 35.99 1.38
CA SER A 997 6.37 36.84 0.48
C SER A 997 7.35 37.73 1.22
N ILE A 998 8.50 37.98 0.61
CA ILE A 998 9.56 38.85 1.14
C ILE A 998 9.86 39.97 0.15
N SER A 999 9.98 41.19 0.66
CA SER A 999 10.29 42.40 -0.10
C SER A 999 11.58 43.02 0.43
N TYR A 1000 12.62 43.04 -0.42
CA TYR A 1000 13.97 43.46 -0.05
C TYR A 1000 14.48 44.63 -0.92
N ARG A 1001 14.96 45.70 -0.28
CA ARG A 1001 15.47 46.90 -0.98
C ARG A 1001 16.96 46.77 -1.30
N ARG A 1002 17.28 46.16 -2.44
CA ARG A 1002 18.66 45.85 -2.86
C ARG A 1002 19.56 47.08 -2.96
N ARG A 1003 19.05 48.24 -3.37
CA ARG A 1003 19.87 49.47 -3.55
C ARG A 1003 20.22 50.20 -2.25
N GLN A 1004 19.61 49.83 -1.13
CA GLN A 1004 19.96 50.34 0.19
C GLN A 1004 21.01 49.47 0.90
N ALA A 1005 21.18 48.22 0.44
CA ALA A 1005 22.15 47.27 0.96
C ALA A 1005 23.58 47.60 0.49
N ASN A 1006 24.56 47.14 1.26
CA ASN A 1006 25.96 47.31 0.87
C ASN A 1006 26.27 46.45 -0.36
N LYS A 1007 26.95 47.01 -1.39
CA LYS A 1007 27.12 46.35 -2.71
C LYS A 1007 27.77 44.96 -2.65
N GLN A 1008 28.54 44.66 -1.61
CA GLN A 1008 29.24 43.39 -1.40
C GLN A 1008 28.41 42.35 -0.61
N LEU A 1009 27.33 42.78 0.06
CA LEU A 1009 26.50 41.96 0.96
C LEU A 1009 25.01 41.99 0.56
N ALA A 1010 24.71 42.45 -0.65
CA ALA A 1010 23.34 42.56 -1.14
C ALA A 1010 22.87 41.20 -1.65
N PHE A 1011 21.81 40.68 -1.04
CA PHE A 1011 21.26 39.37 -1.37
C PHE A 1011 20.74 39.29 -2.81
N ASN A 1012 20.98 38.13 -3.44
CA ASN A 1012 20.40 37.78 -4.74
C ASN A 1012 19.00 37.18 -4.59
N ALA A 1013 18.30 36.99 -5.72
CA ALA A 1013 16.94 36.43 -5.70
C ALA A 1013 16.92 35.00 -5.12
N ASP A 1014 17.88 34.16 -5.50
CA ASP A 1014 17.93 32.76 -5.04
C ASP A 1014 18.21 32.66 -3.54
N GLU A 1015 19.10 33.50 -3.01
CA GLU A 1015 19.41 33.55 -1.56
C GLU A 1015 18.21 34.04 -0.74
N LEU A 1016 17.45 35.01 -1.27
CA LEU A 1016 16.21 35.46 -0.65
C LEU A 1016 15.13 34.38 -0.69
N TYR A 1017 15.11 33.54 -1.74
CA TYR A 1017 14.20 32.40 -1.84
C TYR A 1017 14.52 31.32 -0.80
N THR A 1018 15.79 30.95 -0.63
CA THR A 1018 16.22 30.00 0.41
C THR A 1018 15.85 30.50 1.82
N ARG A 1019 16.04 31.79 2.09
CA ARG A 1019 15.63 32.40 3.37
C ARG A 1019 14.11 32.44 3.55
N LEU A 1020 13.35 32.66 2.48
CA LEU A 1020 11.90 32.58 2.51
C LEU A 1020 11.42 31.15 2.79
N MET A 1021 12.11 30.14 2.23
CA MET A 1021 11.84 28.73 2.50
C MET A 1021 12.04 28.38 3.98
N GLN A 1022 13.15 28.82 4.58
CA GLN A 1022 13.41 28.67 6.03
C GLN A 1022 12.33 29.36 6.88
N LEU A 1023 11.97 30.60 6.55
CA LEU A 1023 10.89 31.29 7.27
C LEU A 1023 9.53 30.59 7.10
N SER A 1024 9.30 29.92 5.97
CA SER A 1024 8.08 29.15 5.74
C SER A 1024 8.05 27.88 6.58
N SER A 1025 9.16 27.15 6.72
CA SER A 1025 9.22 25.96 7.59
C SER A 1025 9.04 26.34 9.05
N GLU A 1026 9.69 27.40 9.52
CA GLU A 1026 9.53 27.92 10.89
C GLU A 1026 8.08 28.35 11.21
N SER A 1027 7.34 28.87 10.22
CA SER A 1027 5.97 29.34 10.41
C SER A 1027 4.91 28.25 10.21
N ILE A 1028 5.25 27.15 9.54
CA ILE A 1028 4.38 25.96 9.50
C ILE A 1028 4.35 25.28 10.88
N GLY A 1029 5.47 25.35 11.62
CA GLY A 1029 5.64 24.69 12.89
C GLY A 1029 5.78 23.17 12.68
N ALA A 1030 6.88 22.62 13.17
CA ALA A 1030 7.05 21.19 13.36
C ALA A 1030 5.94 20.60 14.25
#